data_AF-A0A3R6WJ26-F1
#
_entry.id   AF-A0A3R6WJ26-F1
#
_cell.length_a   1.000
_cell.length_b   1.000
_cell.length_c   1.000
_cell.angle_alpha   90.00
_cell.angle_beta   90.00
_cell.angle_gamma   90.00
#
_symmetry.space_group_name_H-M   'P 1'
#
loop_
_entity.id
_entity.type
_entity.pdbx_description
1 polymer ?
#
loop_
_entity_poly.entity_id
_entity_poly.type
_entity_poly.pdbx_seq_one_letter_code
_entity_poly.pdbx_strand_id
1 'polypeptide(L)'
;MKRKELLAACESLVKSYDPAIVTVDAHVDEALKGYADADRLFLHQVLYGCVRYKDVLKVVLSNFYQDNSAKCSRNDYTKFLIMGYLALFRLDEIGMAGFHGFVSTHNPTAMHVFLAYLFDDENLHGPVKAEWLRLLDQEFVETQLIAKLEKHRPEIDQVLGHLHAKAFGMAAARESLKQSGGVVRVASKQPTVPVAPNITKPKPRAIPEPTRIPLETKAHPVPDLNKLTLADIQDHQKHRRDAMKEQVRASSTTAYLSTVRSNLEAIKQEVEAQRMAEVNRKFKAKPAPTFSDKDAPVKLNTAAILREDALYKKKQEKEAKLIQAYESDLRDASEFYRWQSDMIKKDDAAHRAQVETRRLEMVQAQHEAIEARVLVLIIEMAIDDSNRQGALEIKLTREVAPREAEERVKSDNHRKREAVNAMLETERARKAAQDAIDQAQREDLIRQIRALDRVHREHVAVIQIDSANLGLLDEMSLVELRERLQLRKVEEAELEAQRRELILQEKKEREADLKSRVSNISRIRQLAASANRTSRDRRKQLEQDKRDQDKHMRDQGNLKLAQKMAAQRADRDAEFQRLKEEGELVANKRMFLGAAKNMLEVRHFMQQTMGAERQASNRQNAVQTEARVESQTKHMDTKIRQTYRHKQAMQHEASMRENDAALDKAMGETKQRLRHDKDMRKAVVHHEQARRGHAAEILQHRNMYATQVSAADVANGRAFRAAAASNQVGHS
;
A
#
# COMPACT_ATOMS: atom_id res chain seq x y z
N MET A 1 -52.82 3.13 15.43
CA MET A 1 -51.80 3.57 14.43
C MET A 1 -50.62 4.30 15.10
N LYS A 2 -49.48 4.54 14.41
CA LYS A 2 -48.47 5.48 14.95
C LYS A 2 -49.05 6.90 15.00
N ARG A 3 -48.67 7.72 15.98
CA ARG A 3 -49.19 9.10 16.16
C ARG A 3 -49.12 9.96 14.89
N LYS A 4 -48.05 9.80 14.10
CA LYS A 4 -47.86 10.51 12.82
C LYS A 4 -48.86 10.08 11.75
N GLU A 5 -49.13 8.78 11.64
CA GLU A 5 -50.08 8.21 10.67
C GLU A 5 -51.51 8.62 11.05
N LEU A 6 -51.81 8.61 12.36
CA LEU A 6 -53.10 8.99 12.91
C LEU A 6 -53.41 10.49 12.68
N LEU A 7 -52.44 11.40 12.86
CA LEU A 7 -52.61 12.82 12.50
C LEU A 7 -52.75 13.05 10.99
N ALA A 8 -52.02 12.29 10.17
CA ALA A 8 -52.18 12.37 8.72
C ALA A 8 -53.58 11.91 8.27
N ALA A 9 -54.11 10.87 8.93
CA ALA A 9 -55.49 10.44 8.74
C ALA A 9 -56.49 11.53 9.16
N CYS A 10 -56.30 12.19 10.31
CA CYS A 10 -57.11 13.36 10.71
C CYS A 10 -57.09 14.46 9.64
N GLU A 11 -55.92 14.81 9.13
CA GLU A 11 -55.76 15.87 8.12
C GLU A 11 -56.49 15.51 6.82
N SER A 12 -56.37 14.25 6.37
CA SER A 12 -57.08 13.76 5.18
C SER A 12 -58.59 13.72 5.36
N LEU A 13 -59.06 13.36 6.56
CA LEU A 13 -60.48 13.26 6.90
C LEU A 13 -61.13 14.64 6.94
N VAL A 14 -60.47 15.62 7.55
CA VAL A 14 -60.96 17.02 7.60
C VAL A 14 -60.93 17.67 6.22
N LYS A 15 -59.93 17.36 5.37
CA LYS A 15 -59.84 17.92 4.00
C LYS A 15 -60.85 17.33 3.01
N SER A 16 -61.20 16.06 3.20
CA SER A 16 -62.17 15.37 2.33
C SER A 16 -63.62 15.66 2.69
N TYR A 17 -63.87 16.20 3.88
CA TYR A 17 -65.21 16.54 4.34
C TYR A 17 -65.74 17.82 3.67
N ASP A 18 -66.83 17.70 2.94
CA ASP A 18 -67.60 18.83 2.40
C ASP A 18 -69.00 18.88 3.04
N PRO A 19 -69.30 19.89 3.88
CA PRO A 19 -70.60 20.00 4.55
C PRO A 19 -71.77 20.25 3.59
N ALA A 20 -71.52 20.64 2.33
CA ALA A 20 -72.58 20.84 1.34
C ALA A 20 -73.04 19.52 0.69
N ILE A 21 -72.24 18.46 0.78
CA ILE A 21 -72.45 17.20 0.04
C ILE A 21 -72.89 16.07 0.98
N VAL A 22 -72.22 15.92 2.14
CA VAL A 22 -72.39 14.75 3.02
C VAL A 22 -72.47 15.21 4.49
N THR A 23 -73.31 14.56 5.29
CA THR A 23 -73.35 14.76 6.74
C THR A 23 -72.10 14.20 7.42
N VAL A 24 -71.69 14.77 8.56
CA VAL A 24 -70.48 14.35 9.30
C VAL A 24 -70.46 12.82 9.54
N ASP A 25 -71.56 12.26 10.03
CA ASP A 25 -71.63 10.84 10.39
C ASP A 25 -71.48 9.93 9.16
N ALA A 26 -72.19 10.24 8.07
CA ALA A 26 -72.09 9.48 6.82
C ALA A 26 -70.68 9.55 6.20
N HIS A 27 -70.02 10.72 6.25
CA HIS A 27 -68.63 10.87 5.78
C HIS A 27 -67.65 10.02 6.59
N VAL A 28 -67.84 9.96 7.90
CA VAL A 28 -67.00 9.18 8.82
C VAL A 28 -67.20 7.69 8.58
N ASP A 29 -68.44 7.23 8.43
CA ASP A 29 -68.74 5.82 8.20
C ASP A 29 -68.18 5.31 6.87
N GLU A 30 -68.16 6.15 5.83
CA GLU A 30 -67.54 5.82 4.56
C GLU A 30 -66.00 5.88 4.62
N ALA A 31 -65.45 6.99 5.13
CA ALA A 31 -64.00 7.23 5.14
C ALA A 31 -63.25 6.33 6.13
N LEU A 32 -63.88 5.89 7.22
CA LEU A 32 -63.25 5.11 8.29
C LEU A 32 -63.60 3.61 8.30
N LYS A 33 -64.23 3.10 7.24
CA LYS A 33 -64.71 1.69 7.14
C LYS A 33 -63.64 0.61 7.36
N GLY A 34 -62.35 0.94 7.24
CA GLY A 34 -61.21 0.02 7.42
C GLY A 34 -60.31 0.31 8.62
N TYR A 35 -60.67 1.24 9.51
CA TYR A 35 -59.87 1.60 10.67
C TYR A 35 -60.27 0.76 11.90
N ALA A 36 -59.32 0.51 12.81
CA ALA A 36 -59.60 -0.14 14.09
C ALA A 36 -60.52 0.73 14.96
N ASP A 37 -61.39 0.13 15.76
CA ASP A 37 -62.46 0.85 16.51
C ASP A 37 -61.93 1.99 17.41
N ALA A 38 -60.79 1.79 18.07
CA ALA A 38 -60.18 2.81 18.91
C ALA A 38 -59.64 4.01 18.10
N ASP A 39 -58.99 3.74 16.96
CA ASP A 39 -58.49 4.79 16.06
C ASP A 39 -59.66 5.49 15.35
N ARG A 40 -60.71 4.75 14.98
CA ARG A 40 -61.95 5.27 14.39
C ARG A 40 -62.66 6.23 15.33
N LEU A 41 -62.80 5.87 16.60
CA LEU A 41 -63.43 6.74 17.59
C LEU A 41 -62.68 8.07 17.74
N PHE A 42 -61.34 8.02 17.80
CA PHE A 42 -60.53 9.23 17.88
C PHE A 42 -60.68 10.11 16.64
N LEU A 43 -60.57 9.53 15.45
CA LEU A 43 -60.71 10.23 14.17
C LEU A 43 -62.11 10.87 14.02
N HIS A 44 -63.15 10.13 14.41
CA HIS A 44 -64.52 10.61 14.46
C HIS A 44 -64.65 11.83 15.38
N GLN A 45 -64.15 11.73 16.61
CA GLN A 45 -64.22 12.83 17.58
C GLN A 45 -63.44 14.07 17.14
N VAL A 46 -62.28 13.90 16.50
CA VAL A 46 -61.49 15.03 15.98
C VAL A 46 -62.21 15.73 14.83
N LEU A 47 -62.76 14.97 13.86
CA LEU A 47 -63.54 15.58 12.77
C LEU A 47 -64.76 16.31 13.32
N TYR A 48 -65.55 15.64 14.16
CA TYR A 48 -66.75 16.22 14.76
C TYR A 48 -66.41 17.49 15.56
N GLY A 49 -65.32 17.46 16.33
CA GLY A 49 -64.82 18.60 17.09
C GLY A 49 -64.38 19.77 16.22
N CYS A 50 -63.61 19.51 15.15
CA CYS A 50 -63.18 20.54 14.20
C CYS A 50 -64.36 21.17 13.44
N VAL A 51 -65.44 20.41 13.17
CA VAL A 51 -66.65 20.92 12.52
C VAL A 51 -67.50 21.71 13.51
N ARG A 52 -67.74 21.18 14.72
CA ARG A 52 -68.58 21.80 15.75
C ARG A 52 -67.99 23.12 16.26
N TYR A 53 -66.69 23.17 16.51
CA TYR A 53 -66.01 24.36 17.06
C TYR A 53 -65.27 25.16 15.99
N LYS A 54 -65.67 25.00 14.71
CA LYS A 54 -64.99 25.62 13.57
C LYS A 54 -64.87 27.13 13.71
N ASP A 55 -65.93 27.81 14.14
CA ASP A 55 -65.95 29.28 14.22
C ASP A 55 -65.03 29.80 15.33
N VAL A 56 -65.02 29.12 16.48
CA VAL A 56 -64.12 29.43 17.62
C VAL A 56 -62.65 29.24 17.22
N LEU A 57 -62.34 28.13 16.54
CA LEU A 57 -60.99 27.84 16.05
C LEU A 57 -60.57 28.78 14.93
N LYS A 58 -61.50 29.16 14.06
CA LYS A 58 -61.25 30.09 12.95
C LYS A 58 -60.88 31.47 13.46
N VAL A 59 -61.46 31.95 14.57
CA VAL A 59 -61.06 33.23 15.20
C VAL A 59 -59.57 33.21 15.56
N VAL A 60 -59.12 32.19 16.31
CA VAL A 60 -57.71 32.05 16.70
C VAL A 60 -56.80 31.96 15.49
N LEU A 61 -57.15 31.13 14.50
CA LEU A 61 -56.34 30.94 13.31
C LEU A 61 -56.28 32.19 12.43
N SER A 62 -57.38 32.92 12.31
CA SER A 62 -57.43 34.18 11.56
C SER A 62 -56.48 35.21 12.17
N ASN A 63 -56.51 35.41 13.48
CA ASN A 63 -55.62 36.34 14.17
C ASN A 63 -54.17 35.84 14.10
N PHE A 64 -53.93 34.56 14.34
CA PHE A 64 -52.60 33.94 14.20
C PHE A 64 -51.97 34.17 12.82
N TYR A 65 -52.73 33.97 11.74
CA TYR A 65 -52.22 34.17 10.39
C TYR A 65 -52.10 35.63 9.99
N GLN A 66 -52.81 36.57 10.63
CA GLN A 66 -52.59 38.00 10.44
C GLN A 66 -51.23 38.40 11.04
N ASP A 67 -50.95 37.96 12.27
CA ASP A 67 -49.74 38.33 13.01
C ASP A 67 -48.49 37.56 12.54
N ASN A 68 -48.66 36.31 12.10
CA ASN A 68 -47.55 35.40 11.79
C ASN A 68 -47.53 34.94 10.31
N SER A 69 -48.10 35.74 9.40
CA SER A 69 -48.17 35.43 7.95
C SER A 69 -46.82 35.12 7.30
N ALA A 70 -45.73 35.73 7.78
CA ALA A 70 -44.38 35.52 7.27
C ALA A 70 -43.68 34.26 7.83
N LYS A 71 -44.13 33.75 8.99
CA LYS A 71 -43.47 32.65 9.72
C LYS A 71 -44.13 31.29 9.49
N CYS A 72 -45.40 31.26 9.10
CA CYS A 72 -46.18 30.04 8.95
C CYS A 72 -46.92 29.97 7.60
N SER A 73 -46.93 28.79 6.98
CA SER A 73 -47.61 28.57 5.69
C SER A 73 -49.11 28.35 5.87
N ARG A 74 -49.92 28.84 4.92
CA ARG A 74 -51.36 28.54 4.87
C ARG A 74 -51.66 27.07 4.52
N ASN A 75 -50.70 26.35 3.95
CA ASN A 75 -50.85 24.92 3.69
C ASN A 75 -51.00 24.10 4.98
N ASP A 76 -50.53 24.63 6.10
CA ASP A 76 -50.62 24.00 7.42
C ASP A 76 -51.90 24.38 8.17
N TYR A 77 -52.85 25.09 7.54
CA TYR A 77 -54.09 25.55 8.18
C TYR A 77 -54.88 24.40 8.83
N THR A 78 -55.12 23.30 8.10
CA THR A 78 -55.83 22.13 8.62
C THR A 78 -55.10 21.50 9.81
N LYS A 79 -53.77 21.54 9.83
CA LYS A 79 -52.97 21.01 10.94
C LYS A 79 -53.14 21.88 12.17
N PHE A 80 -53.03 23.20 12.05
CA PHE A 80 -53.26 24.11 13.16
C PHE A 80 -54.71 24.10 13.65
N LEU A 81 -55.68 23.85 12.76
CA LEU A 81 -57.09 23.63 13.15
C LEU A 81 -57.23 22.40 14.06
N ILE A 82 -56.64 21.28 13.67
CA ILE A 82 -56.65 20.05 14.47
C ILE A 82 -55.89 20.26 15.78
N MET A 83 -54.68 20.83 15.73
CA MET A 83 -53.87 21.09 16.93
C MET A 83 -54.54 22.07 17.88
N GLY A 84 -55.21 23.11 17.36
CA GLY A 84 -56.00 24.06 18.15
C GLY A 84 -57.21 23.40 18.81
N TYR A 85 -57.92 22.51 18.11
CA TYR A 85 -59.00 21.73 18.71
C TYR A 85 -58.49 20.84 19.86
N LEU A 86 -57.38 20.13 19.62
CA LEU A 86 -56.78 19.26 20.63
C LEU A 86 -56.30 20.06 21.85
N ALA A 87 -55.72 21.24 21.66
CA ALA A 87 -55.24 22.10 22.74
C ALA A 87 -56.36 22.76 23.54
N LEU A 88 -57.43 23.24 22.88
CA LEU A 88 -58.51 23.97 23.54
C LEU A 88 -59.52 23.05 24.23
N PHE A 89 -59.85 21.91 23.61
CA PHE A 89 -60.99 21.09 24.04
C PHE A 89 -60.61 19.69 24.55
N ARG A 90 -59.45 19.15 24.15
CA ARG A 90 -59.08 17.75 24.46
C ARG A 90 -57.78 17.60 25.25
N LEU A 91 -57.20 18.70 25.72
CA LEU A 91 -55.89 18.68 26.37
C LEU A 91 -55.92 17.91 27.70
N ASP A 92 -56.97 18.11 28.50
CA ASP A 92 -57.18 17.38 29.76
C ASP A 92 -57.45 15.88 29.53
N GLU A 93 -58.12 15.52 28.42
CA GLU A 93 -58.47 14.12 28.12
C GLU A 93 -57.31 13.32 27.54
N ILE A 94 -56.48 13.95 26.70
CA ILE A 94 -55.33 13.32 26.05
C ILE A 94 -54.10 13.35 26.97
N GLY A 95 -54.04 14.35 27.86
CA GLY A 95 -52.92 14.64 28.74
C GLY A 95 -51.72 15.24 27.99
N MET A 96 -50.86 15.94 28.73
CA MET A 96 -49.73 16.66 28.13
C MET A 96 -48.69 15.75 27.47
N ALA A 97 -48.46 14.55 27.98
CA ALA A 97 -47.57 13.58 27.34
C ALA A 97 -48.10 13.08 25.97
N GLY A 98 -49.42 12.91 25.86
CA GLY A 98 -50.08 12.57 24.60
C GLY A 98 -50.02 13.73 23.61
N PHE A 99 -50.36 14.94 24.08
CA PHE A 99 -50.32 16.17 23.30
C PHE A 99 -48.91 16.50 22.78
N HIS A 100 -47.89 16.47 23.65
CA HIS A 100 -46.49 16.64 23.25
C HIS A 100 -46.06 15.60 22.20
N GLY A 101 -46.57 14.37 22.34
CA GLY A 101 -46.39 13.31 21.36
C GLY A 101 -46.94 13.64 19.97
N PHE A 102 -48.07 14.35 19.88
CA PHE A 102 -48.64 14.83 18.61
C PHE A 102 -47.87 16.03 18.06
N VAL A 103 -47.58 17.02 18.89
CA VAL A 103 -46.79 18.22 18.54
C VAL A 103 -45.42 17.85 17.96
N SER A 104 -44.74 16.87 18.56
CA SER A 104 -43.40 16.43 18.17
C SER A 104 -43.31 15.77 16.79
N THR A 105 -44.44 15.33 16.21
CA THR A 105 -44.49 14.71 14.88
C THR A 105 -44.45 15.72 13.73
N HIS A 106 -44.77 16.99 14.01
CA HIS A 106 -44.82 18.06 13.04
C HIS A 106 -43.53 18.90 13.01
N ASN A 107 -43.50 19.91 12.12
CA ASN A 107 -42.36 20.80 12.01
C ASN A 107 -42.16 21.58 13.32
N PRO A 108 -41.00 21.46 14.00
CA PRO A 108 -40.76 22.10 15.28
C PRO A 108 -40.87 23.62 15.25
N THR A 109 -40.45 24.26 14.14
CA THR A 109 -40.49 25.72 13.99
C THR A 109 -41.92 26.23 13.90
N ALA A 110 -42.75 25.59 13.06
CA ALA A 110 -44.14 25.99 12.86
C ALA A 110 -44.98 25.74 14.13
N MET A 111 -44.75 24.60 14.79
CA MET A 111 -45.44 24.28 16.05
C MET A 111 -45.02 25.19 17.19
N HIS A 112 -43.74 25.57 17.28
CA HIS A 112 -43.27 26.54 18.26
C HIS A 112 -43.98 27.89 18.10
N VAL A 113 -44.03 28.42 16.87
CA VAL A 113 -44.69 29.71 16.59
C VAL A 113 -46.19 29.66 16.90
N PHE A 114 -46.86 28.56 16.56
CA PHE A 114 -48.29 28.40 16.83
C PHE A 114 -48.61 28.24 18.32
N LEU A 115 -47.89 27.37 19.04
CA LEU A 115 -48.12 27.18 20.48
C LEU A 115 -47.74 28.41 21.29
N ALA A 116 -46.65 29.10 20.91
CA ALA A 116 -46.27 30.35 21.56
C ALA A 116 -47.36 31.41 21.39
N TYR A 117 -48.04 31.46 20.24
CA TYR A 117 -49.16 32.38 20.03
C TYR A 117 -50.43 31.95 20.79
N LEU A 118 -50.78 30.66 20.73
CA LEU A 118 -52.01 30.13 21.34
C LEU A 118 -52.02 30.28 22.86
N PHE A 119 -50.86 30.22 23.50
CA PHE A 119 -50.70 30.30 24.95
C PHE A 119 -50.18 31.67 25.42
N ASP A 120 -50.15 32.69 24.56
CA ASP A 120 -49.72 34.04 24.95
C ASP A 120 -50.85 34.81 25.63
N ASP A 121 -50.60 35.31 26.84
CA ASP A 121 -51.64 35.94 27.67
C ASP A 121 -52.13 37.25 27.06
N GLU A 122 -51.25 38.03 26.42
CA GLU A 122 -51.61 39.29 25.78
C GLU A 122 -52.56 39.05 24.58
N ASN A 123 -52.29 38.01 23.78
CA ASN A 123 -53.13 37.66 22.64
C ASN A 123 -54.45 37.01 23.07
N LEU A 124 -54.39 36.16 24.11
CA LEU A 124 -55.56 35.48 24.65
C LEU A 124 -56.55 36.47 25.27
N HIS A 125 -56.10 37.34 26.18
CA HIS A 125 -56.97 38.32 26.84
C HIS A 125 -57.28 39.55 26.00
N GLY A 126 -56.51 39.79 24.92
CA GLY A 126 -56.73 40.89 23.99
C GLY A 126 -57.64 40.52 22.81
N PRO A 127 -57.09 40.41 21.57
CA PRO A 127 -57.89 40.27 20.35
C PRO A 127 -58.67 38.95 20.27
N VAL A 128 -58.16 37.86 20.85
CA VAL A 128 -58.82 36.55 20.77
C VAL A 128 -60.05 36.50 21.67
N LYS A 129 -59.95 36.93 22.94
CA LYS A 129 -61.10 37.02 23.86
C LYS A 129 -62.19 37.93 23.31
N ALA A 130 -61.84 39.11 22.79
CA ALA A 130 -62.82 40.05 22.25
C ALA A 130 -63.67 39.45 21.11
N GLU A 131 -63.05 38.66 20.22
CA GLU A 131 -63.76 37.97 19.14
C GLU A 131 -64.52 36.73 19.62
N TRP A 132 -64.01 35.99 20.61
CA TRP A 132 -64.73 34.86 21.21
C TRP A 132 -65.99 35.28 21.96
N LEU A 133 -65.98 36.42 22.65
CA LEU A 133 -67.17 36.96 23.32
C LEU A 133 -68.31 37.33 22.36
N ARG A 134 -68.03 37.48 21.06
CA ARG A 134 -69.08 37.65 20.04
C ARG A 134 -69.78 36.34 19.67
N LEU A 135 -69.14 35.20 19.92
CA LEU A 135 -69.62 33.87 19.55
C LEU A 135 -70.14 33.06 20.74
N LEU A 136 -69.55 33.27 21.92
CA LEU A 136 -69.76 32.47 23.13
C LEU A 136 -69.97 33.39 24.34
N ASP A 137 -70.63 32.84 25.35
CA ASP A 137 -70.87 33.54 26.62
C ASP A 137 -69.55 33.79 27.38
N GLN A 138 -69.52 34.90 28.14
CA GLN A 138 -68.33 35.34 28.87
C GLN A 138 -67.86 34.30 29.88
N GLU A 139 -68.79 33.73 30.65
CA GLU A 139 -68.46 32.71 31.65
C GLU A 139 -67.81 31.49 30.98
N PHE A 140 -68.31 31.07 29.81
CA PHE A 140 -67.74 29.95 29.07
C PHE A 140 -66.34 30.26 28.52
N VAL A 141 -66.13 31.46 27.95
CA VAL A 141 -64.82 31.85 27.39
C VAL A 141 -63.76 31.92 28.50
N GLU A 142 -64.08 32.54 29.63
CA GLU A 142 -63.13 32.72 30.73
C GLU A 142 -62.84 31.40 31.45
N THR A 143 -63.87 30.61 31.77
CA THR A 143 -63.71 29.40 32.59
C THR A 143 -63.32 28.16 31.79
N GLN A 144 -63.85 27.97 30.57
CA GLN A 144 -63.65 26.74 29.80
C GLN A 144 -62.57 26.84 28.74
N LEU A 145 -62.26 28.04 28.21
CA LEU A 145 -61.21 28.21 27.21
C LEU A 145 -59.95 28.80 27.83
N ILE A 146 -60.02 30.01 28.39
CA ILE A 146 -58.84 30.75 28.85
C ILE A 146 -58.23 30.08 30.09
N ALA A 147 -59.02 29.83 31.13
CA ALA A 147 -58.50 29.23 32.37
C ALA A 147 -57.88 27.84 32.15
N LYS A 148 -58.34 27.07 31.16
CA LYS A 148 -57.72 25.78 30.81
C LYS A 148 -56.37 25.94 30.13
N LEU A 149 -56.22 26.92 29.24
CA LEU A 149 -54.93 27.23 28.63
C LEU A 149 -53.93 27.75 29.66
N GLU A 150 -54.36 28.63 30.55
CA GLU A 150 -53.53 29.17 31.64
C GLU A 150 -53.07 28.05 32.59
N LYS A 151 -53.95 27.11 32.94
CA LYS A 151 -53.61 25.96 33.78
C LYS A 151 -52.47 25.11 33.20
N HIS A 152 -52.47 24.88 31.88
CA HIS A 152 -51.47 24.04 31.20
C HIS A 152 -50.24 24.83 30.70
N ARG A 153 -50.21 26.14 30.90
CA ARG A 153 -49.11 27.02 30.50
C ARG A 153 -47.72 26.55 30.95
N PRO A 154 -47.46 26.19 32.22
CA PRO A 154 -46.10 25.81 32.65
C PRO A 154 -45.60 24.53 31.96
N GLU A 155 -46.49 23.59 31.64
CA GLU A 155 -46.14 22.37 30.91
C GLU A 155 -45.90 22.67 29.42
N ILE A 156 -46.65 23.61 28.85
CA ILE A 156 -46.48 24.06 27.46
C ILE A 156 -45.18 24.85 27.29
N ASP A 157 -44.77 25.66 28.27
CA ASP A 157 -43.49 26.37 28.23
C ASP A 157 -42.30 25.40 28.18
N GLN A 158 -42.40 24.24 28.86
CA GLN A 158 -41.42 23.16 28.74
C GLN A 158 -41.42 22.57 27.32
N VAL A 159 -42.60 22.33 26.74
CA VAL A 159 -42.73 21.86 25.35
C VAL A 159 -42.16 22.89 24.37
N LEU A 160 -42.43 24.18 24.57
CA LEU A 160 -41.86 25.27 23.79
C LEU A 160 -40.33 25.30 23.90
N GLY A 161 -39.78 25.12 25.10
CA GLY A 161 -38.33 24.99 25.31
C GLY A 161 -37.72 23.83 24.51
N HIS A 162 -38.38 22.66 24.50
CA HIS A 162 -37.95 21.50 23.69
C HIS A 162 -38.06 21.77 22.19
N LEU A 163 -39.14 22.39 21.74
CA LEU A 163 -39.33 22.75 20.33
C LEU A 163 -38.34 23.83 19.90
N HIS A 164 -38.06 24.81 20.75
CA HIS A 164 -37.08 25.87 20.52
C HIS A 164 -35.67 25.29 20.40
N ALA A 165 -35.27 24.39 21.31
CA ALA A 165 -34.00 23.67 21.22
C ALA A 165 -33.90 22.81 19.95
N LYS A 166 -35.00 22.18 19.52
CA LYS A 166 -35.03 21.36 18.31
C LYS A 166 -35.05 22.19 17.01
N ALA A 167 -35.73 23.33 17.00
CA ALA A 167 -35.87 24.22 15.85
C ALA A 167 -34.65 25.14 15.68
N PHE A 168 -34.15 25.69 16.78
CA PHE A 168 -33.16 26.76 16.82
C PHE A 168 -31.89 26.38 17.58
N GLY A 169 -31.81 25.26 18.29
CA GLY A 169 -30.62 24.88 19.06
C GLY A 169 -29.35 24.76 18.22
N MET A 170 -29.45 24.39 16.94
CA MET A 170 -28.31 24.40 16.02
C MET A 170 -27.91 25.81 15.55
N ALA A 171 -28.83 26.77 15.56
CA ALA A 171 -28.61 28.17 15.19
C ALA A 171 -28.11 28.99 16.40
N ALA A 172 -28.75 28.83 17.55
CA ALA A 172 -28.33 29.41 18.82
C ALA A 172 -26.96 28.88 19.27
N ALA A 173 -26.68 27.58 19.11
CA ALA A 173 -25.34 27.03 19.32
C ALA A 173 -24.32 27.55 18.30
N ARG A 174 -24.72 27.84 17.05
CA ARG A 174 -23.85 28.47 16.04
C ARG A 174 -23.54 29.93 16.36
N GLU A 175 -24.49 30.67 16.92
CA GLU A 175 -24.32 32.07 17.32
C GLU A 175 -23.48 32.18 18.59
N SER A 176 -23.73 31.35 19.60
CA SER A 176 -22.93 31.28 20.82
C SER A 176 -21.49 30.80 20.53
N LEU A 177 -21.28 29.86 19.59
CA LEU A 177 -19.94 29.45 19.15
C LEU A 177 -19.23 30.47 18.24
N LYS A 178 -19.98 31.24 17.44
CA LYS A 178 -19.42 32.37 16.65
C LYS A 178 -18.92 33.48 17.56
N GLN A 179 -19.65 33.78 18.62
CA GLN A 179 -19.25 34.75 19.64
C GLN A 179 -18.06 34.26 20.47
N SER A 180 -17.88 32.95 20.64
CA SER A 180 -16.74 32.38 21.36
C SER A 180 -15.53 32.01 20.49
N GLY A 181 -15.49 32.44 19.21
CA GLY A 181 -14.35 32.18 18.30
C GLY A 181 -14.08 30.70 17.99
N GLY A 182 -15.01 29.79 18.30
CA GLY A 182 -14.82 28.36 18.13
C GLY A 182 -15.11 27.92 16.70
N VAL A 183 -14.16 27.23 16.06
CA VAL A 183 -14.44 26.52 14.80
C VAL A 183 -15.56 25.51 15.04
N VAL A 184 -16.62 25.61 14.23
CA VAL A 184 -17.77 24.71 14.26
C VAL A 184 -17.25 23.27 14.15
N ARG A 185 -17.21 22.53 15.26
CA ARG A 185 -17.24 21.07 15.21
C ARG A 185 -18.63 20.71 14.73
N VAL A 186 -18.83 20.77 13.40
CA VAL A 186 -19.82 19.92 12.73
C VAL A 186 -19.59 18.58 13.36
N ALA A 187 -20.62 17.96 13.98
CA ALA A 187 -20.50 16.60 14.48
C ALA A 187 -19.80 15.82 13.37
N SER A 188 -18.50 15.57 13.57
CA SER A 188 -17.71 14.89 12.58
C SER A 188 -18.40 13.56 12.57
N LYS A 189 -19.05 13.24 11.45
CA LYS A 189 -19.33 11.84 11.15
C LYS A 189 -18.02 11.14 11.53
N GLN A 190 -18.10 10.17 12.45
CA GLN A 190 -16.95 9.37 12.85
C GLN A 190 -16.08 9.19 11.60
N PRO A 191 -14.78 9.56 11.62
CA PRO A 191 -13.94 9.47 10.43
C PRO A 191 -14.26 8.14 9.78
N THR A 192 -14.71 8.17 8.52
CA THR A 192 -15.16 6.97 7.84
C THR A 192 -13.96 6.03 7.81
N VAL A 193 -13.90 5.12 8.79
CA VAL A 193 -13.05 3.95 8.71
C VAL A 193 -13.55 3.26 7.45
N PRO A 194 -12.70 3.00 6.44
CA PRO A 194 -13.11 2.25 5.28
C PRO A 194 -13.49 0.84 5.74
N VAL A 195 -14.74 0.70 6.15
CA VAL A 195 -15.41 -0.59 6.20
C VAL A 195 -15.48 -0.98 4.73
N ALA A 196 -14.69 -1.98 4.37
CA ALA A 196 -14.81 -2.59 3.06
C ALA A 196 -16.31 -2.77 2.79
N PRO A 197 -16.82 -2.35 1.63
CA PRO A 197 -18.24 -2.54 1.33
C PRO A 197 -18.57 -3.99 1.69
N ASN A 198 -19.75 -4.24 2.26
CA ASN A 198 -20.32 -5.59 2.18
C ASN A 198 -20.53 -5.83 0.69
N ILE A 199 -19.46 -6.23 0.01
CA ILE A 199 -19.45 -6.85 -1.29
C ILE A 199 -20.25 -8.09 -0.99
N THR A 200 -21.56 -7.99 -1.23
CA THR A 200 -22.35 -9.15 -1.60
C THR A 200 -21.44 -9.90 -2.54
N LYS A 201 -20.94 -11.07 -2.11
CA LYS A 201 -20.15 -11.95 -2.99
C LYS A 201 -20.94 -11.93 -4.29
N PRO A 202 -20.41 -11.36 -5.39
CA PRO A 202 -21.20 -11.16 -6.58
C PRO A 202 -21.82 -12.51 -6.88
N LYS A 203 -23.16 -12.57 -6.95
CA LYS A 203 -23.87 -13.81 -7.20
C LYS A 203 -23.09 -14.46 -8.35
N PRO A 204 -22.49 -15.65 -8.15
CA PRO A 204 -21.54 -16.20 -9.11
C PRO A 204 -22.18 -16.08 -10.47
N ARG A 205 -21.50 -15.40 -11.40
CA ARG A 205 -22.09 -15.07 -12.71
C ARG A 205 -22.65 -16.37 -13.24
N ALA A 206 -23.98 -16.42 -13.42
CA ALA A 206 -24.58 -17.54 -14.13
C ALA A 206 -23.83 -17.59 -15.45
N ILE A 207 -23.10 -18.68 -15.68
CA ILE A 207 -22.46 -18.94 -16.95
C ILE A 207 -23.61 -18.79 -17.96
N PRO A 208 -23.50 -17.88 -18.95
CA PRO A 208 -24.57 -17.74 -19.93
C PRO A 208 -24.83 -19.12 -20.49
N GLU A 209 -26.10 -19.56 -20.46
CA GLU A 209 -26.46 -20.85 -21.05
C GLU A 209 -25.85 -20.87 -22.45
N PRO A 210 -25.07 -21.91 -22.79
CA PRO A 210 -24.37 -21.96 -24.06
C PRO A 210 -25.42 -21.74 -25.14
N THR A 211 -25.26 -20.66 -25.92
CA THR A 211 -26.13 -20.35 -27.03
C THR A 211 -26.15 -21.58 -27.92
N ARG A 212 -27.32 -22.22 -28.03
CA ARG A 212 -27.54 -23.30 -28.99
C ARG A 212 -27.23 -22.72 -30.36
N ILE A 213 -26.04 -23.03 -30.87
CA ILE A 213 -25.70 -22.76 -32.27
C ILE A 213 -26.77 -23.53 -33.06
N PRO A 214 -27.64 -22.86 -33.82
CA PRO A 214 -28.56 -23.57 -34.70
C PRO A 214 -27.67 -24.39 -35.64
N LEU A 215 -27.73 -25.72 -35.54
CA LEU A 215 -27.17 -26.60 -36.57
C LEU A 215 -28.07 -26.52 -37.80
N GLU A 216 -28.13 -25.34 -38.41
CA GLU A 216 -28.62 -25.22 -39.77
C GLU A 216 -27.46 -25.62 -40.68
N THR A 217 -27.44 -26.90 -41.06
CA THR A 217 -26.64 -27.35 -42.19
C THR A 217 -27.16 -26.62 -43.43
N LYS A 218 -26.51 -25.52 -43.81
CA LYS A 218 -26.72 -24.90 -45.11
C LYS A 218 -26.18 -25.86 -46.16
N ALA A 219 -27.02 -26.78 -46.61
CA ALA A 219 -26.75 -27.59 -47.78
C ALA A 219 -26.64 -26.61 -48.96
N HIS A 220 -25.43 -26.44 -49.49
CA HIS A 220 -25.30 -25.80 -50.79
C HIS A 220 -26.12 -26.63 -51.79
N PRO A 221 -26.92 -25.99 -52.66
CA PRO A 221 -27.70 -26.72 -53.65
C PRO A 221 -26.74 -27.62 -54.43
N VAL A 222 -27.08 -28.90 -54.53
CA VAL A 222 -26.30 -29.86 -55.32
C VAL A 222 -26.18 -29.26 -56.73
N PRO A 223 -24.96 -29.07 -57.26
CA PRO A 223 -24.80 -28.51 -58.60
C PRO A 223 -25.60 -29.35 -59.59
N ASP A 224 -26.40 -28.69 -60.44
CA ASP A 224 -27.22 -29.34 -61.46
C ASP A 224 -26.29 -29.89 -62.56
N LEU A 225 -25.68 -31.05 -62.28
CA LEU A 225 -24.67 -31.73 -63.10
C LEU A 225 -25.20 -32.12 -64.49
N ASN A 226 -26.51 -31.99 -64.72
CA ASN A 226 -27.17 -32.40 -65.95
C ASN A 226 -27.32 -31.26 -66.98
N LYS A 227 -26.84 -30.03 -66.67
CA LYS A 227 -26.96 -28.85 -67.55
C LYS A 227 -25.64 -28.24 -68.02
N LEU A 228 -24.49 -28.68 -67.51
CA LEU A 228 -23.19 -28.17 -67.97
C LEU A 228 -22.67 -29.02 -69.14
N THR A 229 -22.49 -28.40 -70.30
CA THR A 229 -21.79 -29.03 -71.43
C THR A 229 -20.27 -28.96 -71.23
N LEU A 230 -19.51 -29.78 -71.97
CA LEU A 230 -18.04 -29.78 -71.90
C LEU A 230 -17.43 -28.40 -72.25
N ALA A 231 -18.10 -27.63 -73.09
CA ALA A 231 -17.70 -26.26 -73.43
C ALA A 231 -17.81 -25.33 -72.21
N ASP A 232 -18.92 -25.38 -71.48
CA ASP A 232 -19.13 -24.57 -70.27
C ASP A 232 -18.09 -24.89 -69.18
N ILE A 233 -17.70 -26.16 -69.06
CA ILE A 233 -16.65 -26.59 -68.13
C ILE A 233 -15.29 -26.02 -68.54
N GLN A 234 -14.98 -26.00 -69.84
CA GLN A 234 -13.73 -25.42 -70.35
C GLN A 234 -13.69 -23.91 -70.15
N ASP A 235 -14.81 -23.21 -70.37
CA ASP A 235 -14.92 -21.77 -70.14
C ASP A 235 -14.82 -21.42 -68.65
N HIS A 236 -15.44 -22.21 -67.76
CA HIS A 236 -15.26 -22.09 -66.32
C HIS A 236 -13.80 -22.31 -65.89
N GLN A 237 -13.11 -23.30 -66.47
CA GLN A 237 -11.70 -23.55 -66.20
C GLN A 237 -10.79 -22.45 -66.75
N LYS A 238 -11.16 -21.83 -67.87
CA LYS A 238 -10.46 -20.71 -68.48
C LYS A 238 -10.63 -19.45 -67.61
N HIS A 239 -11.86 -19.12 -67.23
CA HIS A 239 -12.15 -18.03 -66.30
C HIS A 239 -11.43 -18.18 -64.96
N ARG A 240 -11.38 -19.39 -64.39
CA ARG A 240 -10.60 -19.67 -63.17
C ARG A 240 -9.10 -19.44 -63.38
N ARG A 241 -8.55 -19.87 -64.52
CA ARG A 241 -7.12 -19.67 -64.84
C ARG A 241 -6.80 -18.20 -65.04
N ASP A 242 -7.66 -17.46 -65.71
CA ASP A 242 -7.45 -16.04 -65.98
C ASP A 242 -7.60 -15.22 -64.69
N ALA A 243 -8.59 -15.52 -63.84
CA ALA A 243 -8.70 -14.92 -62.52
C ALA A 243 -7.47 -15.20 -61.62
N MET A 244 -6.93 -16.42 -61.68
CA MET A 244 -5.71 -16.78 -60.94
C MET A 244 -4.47 -16.08 -61.50
N LYS A 245 -4.37 -15.92 -62.83
CA LYS A 245 -3.32 -15.11 -63.46
C LYS A 245 -3.41 -13.63 -63.08
N GLU A 246 -4.63 -13.08 -63.01
CA GLU A 246 -4.89 -11.71 -62.58
C GLU A 246 -4.46 -11.50 -61.12
N GLN A 247 -4.80 -12.46 -60.25
CA GLN A 247 -4.43 -12.43 -58.83
C GLN A 247 -2.91 -12.56 -58.63
N VAL A 248 -2.24 -13.40 -59.43
CA VAL A 248 -0.77 -13.54 -59.42
C VAL A 248 -0.08 -12.30 -60.01
N ARG A 249 -0.65 -11.67 -61.04
CA ARG A 249 -0.17 -10.37 -61.56
C ARG A 249 -0.33 -9.25 -60.52
N ALA A 250 -1.46 -9.18 -59.84
CA ALA A 250 -1.70 -8.22 -58.77
C ALA A 250 -0.76 -8.45 -57.57
N SER A 251 -0.38 -9.71 -57.31
CA SER A 251 0.55 -10.08 -56.26
C SER A 251 2.03 -10.10 -56.69
N SER A 252 2.34 -9.77 -57.95
CA SER A 252 3.71 -9.66 -58.47
C SER A 252 4.34 -8.31 -58.08
N THR A 253 4.38 -8.02 -56.79
CA THR A 253 5.37 -7.12 -56.21
C THR A 253 6.55 -7.99 -55.80
N THR A 254 7.72 -7.66 -56.34
CA THR A 254 9.03 -8.28 -56.07
C THR A 254 9.19 -8.74 -54.63
N ALA A 255 9.40 -10.04 -54.44
CA ALA A 255 9.62 -10.67 -53.16
C ALA A 255 10.98 -10.21 -52.57
N TYR A 256 10.95 -9.21 -51.69
CA TYR A 256 11.99 -9.02 -50.70
C TYR A 256 11.64 -9.86 -49.46
N LEU A 257 12.45 -10.90 -49.22
CA LEU A 257 12.49 -11.64 -47.97
C LEU A 257 13.05 -10.72 -46.86
N SER A 258 12.20 -9.86 -46.29
CA SER A 258 12.52 -9.15 -45.05
C SER A 258 11.30 -9.12 -44.13
N THR A 259 11.47 -9.81 -43.00
CA THR A 259 10.69 -9.75 -41.75
C THR A 259 9.17 -9.76 -41.86
N VAL A 260 8.58 -10.81 -41.30
CA VAL A 260 7.15 -10.88 -40.97
C VAL A 260 6.78 -9.64 -40.16
N ARG A 261 6.17 -8.63 -40.79
CA ARG A 261 5.54 -7.54 -40.06
C ARG A 261 4.31 -8.12 -39.39
N SER A 262 4.41 -8.40 -38.10
CA SER A 262 3.28 -8.86 -37.30
C SER A 262 2.24 -7.74 -37.21
N ASN A 263 1.10 -7.90 -37.86
CA ASN A 263 -0.07 -7.02 -37.71
C ASN A 263 -0.69 -7.06 -36.29
N LEU A 264 -0.10 -7.82 -35.36
CA LEU A 264 -0.56 -7.96 -33.98
C LEU A 264 -0.53 -6.64 -33.20
N GLU A 265 0.45 -5.77 -33.43
CA GLU A 265 0.54 -4.47 -32.75
C GLU A 265 -0.61 -3.55 -33.19
N ALA A 266 -0.89 -3.52 -34.50
CA ALA A 266 -1.97 -2.73 -35.08
C ALA A 266 -3.35 -3.23 -34.61
N ILE A 267 -3.56 -4.54 -34.59
CA ILE A 267 -4.79 -5.16 -34.09
C ILE A 267 -4.97 -4.90 -32.58
N LYS A 268 -3.90 -4.97 -31.78
CA LYS A 268 -3.96 -4.64 -30.35
C LYS A 268 -4.35 -3.17 -30.13
N GLN A 269 -3.75 -2.25 -30.89
CA GLN A 269 -4.08 -0.83 -30.81
C GLN A 269 -5.53 -0.56 -31.22
N GLU A 270 -6.05 -1.25 -32.23
CA GLU A 270 -7.43 -1.12 -32.66
C GLU A 270 -8.42 -1.66 -31.61
N VAL A 271 -8.11 -2.81 -31.00
CA VAL A 271 -8.92 -3.39 -29.90
C VAL A 271 -8.87 -2.52 -28.64
N GLU A 272 -7.71 -1.96 -28.30
CA GLU A 272 -7.60 -1.01 -27.20
C GLU A 272 -8.33 0.29 -27.49
N ALA A 273 -8.29 0.80 -28.72
CA ALA A 273 -9.05 1.98 -29.14
C ALA A 273 -10.56 1.73 -29.06
N GLN A 274 -11.04 0.54 -29.47
CA GLN A 274 -12.45 0.14 -29.33
C GLN A 274 -12.86 0.05 -27.85
N ARG A 275 -12.05 -0.58 -26.98
CA ARG A 275 -12.29 -0.62 -25.53
C ARG A 275 -12.30 0.78 -24.90
N MET A 276 -11.36 1.65 -25.29
CA MET A 276 -11.29 3.03 -24.83
C MET A 276 -12.46 3.87 -25.33
N ALA A 277 -13.01 3.58 -26.51
CA ALA A 277 -14.20 4.23 -27.05
C ALA A 277 -15.49 3.80 -26.33
N GLU A 278 -15.60 2.52 -25.93
CA GLU A 278 -16.69 2.03 -25.09
C GLU A 278 -16.69 2.67 -23.70
N VAL A 279 -15.51 2.89 -23.12
CA VAL A 279 -15.33 3.60 -21.84
C VAL A 279 -15.55 5.11 -21.99
N ASN A 280 -15.13 5.72 -23.11
CA ASN A 280 -15.35 7.14 -23.44
C ASN A 280 -16.73 7.43 -24.06
N ARG A 281 -17.80 6.79 -23.60
CA ARG A 281 -19.16 7.23 -23.93
C ARG A 281 -19.46 8.55 -23.22
N LYS A 282 -19.01 9.67 -23.80
CA LYS A 282 -19.38 11.01 -23.37
C LYS A 282 -20.90 11.17 -23.55
N PHE A 283 -21.60 11.49 -22.47
CA PHE A 283 -23.02 11.83 -22.50
C PHE A 283 -23.25 12.94 -23.53
N LYS A 284 -23.94 12.62 -24.63
CA LYS A 284 -24.39 13.62 -25.61
C LYS A 284 -25.53 14.41 -24.98
N ALA A 285 -25.19 15.44 -24.21
CA ALA A 285 -26.16 16.40 -23.74
C ALA A 285 -26.89 17.00 -24.94
N LYS A 286 -28.22 17.01 -24.91
CA LYS A 286 -28.99 17.78 -25.90
C LYS A 286 -28.50 19.23 -25.81
N PRO A 287 -28.09 19.87 -26.92
CA PRO A 287 -27.74 21.27 -26.88
C PRO A 287 -28.91 22.05 -26.29
N ALA A 288 -28.61 23.03 -25.43
CA ALA A 288 -29.64 23.85 -24.82
C ALA A 288 -30.53 24.43 -25.94
N PRO A 289 -31.87 24.43 -25.78
CA PRO A 289 -32.75 25.07 -26.75
C PRO A 289 -32.27 26.49 -27.01
N THR A 290 -31.93 26.80 -28.27
CA THR A 290 -31.59 28.15 -28.68
C THR A 290 -32.87 28.95 -28.75
N PHE A 291 -33.22 29.61 -27.64
CA PHE A 291 -34.24 30.64 -27.66
C PHE A 291 -33.74 31.75 -28.58
N SER A 292 -34.48 32.00 -29.65
CA SER A 292 -34.25 33.14 -30.54
C SER A 292 -34.14 34.41 -29.69
N ASP A 293 -33.02 35.15 -29.78
CA ASP A 293 -32.79 36.48 -29.16
C ASP A 293 -33.76 37.57 -29.66
N LYS A 294 -34.89 37.18 -30.26
CA LYS A 294 -35.96 38.11 -30.62
C LYS A 294 -36.63 38.49 -29.31
N ASP A 295 -36.44 39.76 -28.94
CA ASP A 295 -37.16 40.44 -27.88
C ASP A 295 -38.66 40.16 -28.03
N ALA A 296 -39.17 39.16 -27.30
CA ALA A 296 -40.59 39.12 -27.03
C ALA A 296 -40.90 40.44 -26.33
N PRO A 297 -41.88 41.24 -26.78
CA PRO A 297 -42.22 42.52 -26.17
C PRO A 297 -42.93 42.27 -24.84
N VAL A 298 -42.18 41.74 -23.87
CA VAL A 298 -42.60 41.64 -22.48
C VAL A 298 -42.55 43.06 -21.96
N LYS A 299 -43.72 43.71 -21.87
CA LYS A 299 -43.86 45.01 -21.22
C LYS A 299 -43.37 44.87 -19.79
N LEU A 300 -42.18 45.39 -19.50
CA LEU A 300 -41.64 45.40 -18.15
C LEU A 300 -42.56 46.24 -17.26
N ASN A 301 -42.95 45.70 -16.11
CA ASN A 301 -43.69 46.46 -15.10
C ASN A 301 -42.83 47.65 -14.62
N THR A 302 -43.43 48.81 -14.37
CA THR A 302 -42.73 50.03 -13.92
C THR A 302 -41.90 49.78 -12.67
N ALA A 303 -42.43 49.01 -11.72
CA ALA A 303 -41.72 48.60 -10.52
C ALA A 303 -40.46 47.75 -10.81
N ALA A 304 -40.48 46.92 -11.87
CA ALA A 304 -39.32 46.12 -12.26
C ALA A 304 -38.21 47.00 -12.83
N ILE A 305 -38.56 47.96 -13.68
CA ILE A 305 -37.62 48.95 -14.25
C ILE A 305 -36.95 49.75 -13.12
N LEU A 306 -37.73 50.25 -12.16
CA LEU A 306 -37.20 51.05 -11.05
C LEU A 306 -36.31 50.25 -10.10
N ARG A 307 -36.66 48.99 -9.80
CA ARG A 307 -35.84 48.11 -8.96
C ARG A 307 -34.51 47.77 -9.62
N GLU A 308 -34.53 47.50 -10.91
CA GLU A 308 -33.32 47.16 -11.67
C GLU A 308 -32.40 48.37 -11.86
N ASP A 309 -32.95 49.55 -12.17
CA ASP A 309 -32.19 50.82 -12.23
C ASP A 309 -31.52 51.13 -10.88
N ALA A 310 -32.25 51.00 -9.77
CA ALA A 310 -31.70 51.21 -8.42
C ALA A 310 -30.58 50.20 -8.09
N LEU A 311 -30.71 48.95 -8.53
CA LEU A 311 -29.68 47.92 -8.35
C LEU A 311 -28.41 48.29 -9.11
N TYR A 312 -28.53 48.72 -10.36
CA TYR A 312 -27.37 49.14 -11.16
C TYR A 312 -26.72 50.40 -10.62
N LYS A 313 -27.49 51.41 -10.18
CA LYS A 313 -26.94 52.59 -9.50
C LYS A 313 -26.15 52.22 -8.24
N LYS A 314 -26.70 51.34 -7.41
CA LYS A 314 -25.98 50.83 -6.21
C LYS A 314 -24.70 50.07 -6.57
N LYS A 315 -24.66 49.38 -7.72
CA LYS A 315 -23.42 48.75 -8.20
C LYS A 315 -22.41 49.77 -8.68
N GLN A 316 -22.84 50.76 -9.47
CA GLN A 316 -21.99 51.85 -9.95
C GLN A 316 -21.43 52.68 -8.79
N GLU A 317 -22.23 52.98 -7.76
CA GLU A 317 -21.75 53.67 -6.56
C GLU A 317 -20.72 52.84 -5.80
N LYS A 318 -20.88 51.52 -5.71
CA LYS A 318 -19.89 50.64 -5.09
C LYS A 318 -18.60 50.59 -5.90
N GLU A 319 -18.71 50.48 -7.22
CA GLU A 319 -17.54 50.50 -8.12
C GLU A 319 -16.85 51.87 -8.08
N ALA A 320 -17.60 52.97 -8.08
CA ALA A 320 -17.08 54.32 -7.94
C ALA A 320 -16.39 54.53 -6.59
N LYS A 321 -16.99 54.05 -5.48
CA LYS A 321 -16.34 54.07 -4.17
C LYS A 321 -15.09 53.21 -4.13
N LEU A 322 -15.08 52.08 -4.83
CA LEU A 322 -13.92 51.21 -4.92
C LEU A 322 -12.81 51.85 -5.75
N ILE A 323 -13.15 52.48 -6.88
CA ILE A 323 -12.22 53.25 -7.71
C ILE A 323 -11.68 54.44 -6.91
N GLN A 324 -12.55 55.18 -6.24
CA GLN A 324 -12.17 56.30 -5.35
C GLN A 324 -11.27 55.82 -4.21
N ALA A 325 -11.52 54.64 -3.64
CA ALA A 325 -10.64 54.02 -2.66
C ALA A 325 -9.30 53.64 -3.28
N TYR A 326 -9.26 53.10 -4.50
CA TYR A 326 -8.00 52.82 -5.21
C TYR A 326 -7.24 54.10 -5.57
N GLU A 327 -7.94 55.17 -5.92
CA GLU A 327 -7.38 56.49 -6.22
C GLU A 327 -6.86 57.18 -4.95
N SER A 328 -7.60 57.08 -3.83
CA SER A 328 -7.17 57.60 -2.53
C SER A 328 -6.02 56.79 -1.94
N ASP A 329 -6.06 55.48 -2.12
CA ASP A 329 -5.08 54.57 -1.53
C ASP A 329 -3.81 54.48 -2.34
N LEU A 330 -3.75 55.03 -3.57
CA LEU A 330 -2.63 55.04 -4.53
C LEU A 330 -1.43 54.19 -4.06
N ARG A 331 -1.66 52.87 -4.02
CA ARG A 331 -0.95 52.02 -3.06
C ARG A 331 0.46 51.74 -3.56
N ASP A 332 1.45 52.05 -2.73
CA ASP A 332 2.84 51.70 -3.00
C ASP A 332 2.93 50.18 -3.25
N ALA A 333 3.39 49.80 -4.45
CA ALA A 333 3.52 48.41 -4.86
C ALA A 333 4.51 47.63 -3.98
N SER A 334 5.31 48.33 -3.16
CA SER A 334 6.27 47.73 -2.23
C SER A 334 5.63 46.75 -1.23
N GLU A 335 4.41 47.01 -0.74
CA GLU A 335 3.69 46.08 0.15
C GLU A 335 3.33 44.77 -0.54
N PHE A 336 2.89 44.85 -1.81
CA PHE A 336 2.55 43.68 -2.62
C PHE A 336 3.80 42.84 -2.93
N TYR A 337 4.90 43.47 -3.32
CA TYR A 337 6.15 42.75 -3.57
C TYR A 337 6.74 42.14 -2.30
N ARG A 338 6.62 42.81 -1.15
CA ARG A 338 6.99 42.24 0.16
C ARG A 338 6.16 41.01 0.48
N TRP A 339 4.84 41.11 0.37
CA TRP A 339 3.93 39.97 0.57
C TRP A 339 4.21 38.82 -0.40
N GLN A 340 4.43 39.11 -1.69
CA GLN A 340 4.77 38.11 -2.70
C GLN A 340 6.09 37.41 -2.35
N SER A 341 7.11 38.18 -1.97
CA SER A 341 8.41 37.63 -1.55
C SER A 341 8.29 36.77 -0.29
N ASP A 342 7.44 37.16 0.67
CA ASP A 342 7.21 36.40 1.89
C ASP A 342 6.40 35.13 1.63
N MET A 343 5.45 35.15 0.70
CA MET A 343 4.73 33.95 0.26
C MET A 343 5.66 32.98 -0.46
N ILE A 344 6.49 33.45 -1.39
CA ILE A 344 7.50 32.61 -2.07
C ILE A 344 8.46 32.00 -1.05
N LYS A 345 8.97 32.78 -0.09
CA LYS A 345 9.84 32.26 0.98
C LYS A 345 9.14 31.21 1.85
N LYS A 346 7.86 31.40 2.15
CA LYS A 346 7.06 30.43 2.94
C LYS A 346 6.80 29.14 2.16
N ASP A 347 6.47 29.25 0.88
CA ASP A 347 6.25 28.09 0.00
C ASP A 347 7.56 27.32 -0.20
N ASP A 348 8.68 28.01 -0.41
CA ASP A 348 10.01 27.40 -0.50
C ASP A 348 10.41 26.71 0.81
N ALA A 349 10.14 27.34 1.96
CA ALA A 349 10.40 26.74 3.26
C ALA A 349 9.54 25.50 3.52
N ALA A 350 8.25 25.55 3.16
CA ALA A 350 7.34 24.42 3.24
C ALA A 350 7.78 23.27 2.31
N HIS A 351 8.24 23.59 1.10
CA HIS A 351 8.76 22.59 0.17
C HIS A 351 10.04 21.93 0.71
N ARG A 352 10.99 22.71 1.26
CA ARG A 352 12.19 22.16 1.92
C ARG A 352 11.82 21.25 3.09
N ALA A 353 10.89 21.66 3.95
CA ALA A 353 10.41 20.84 5.06
C ALA A 353 9.74 19.53 4.58
N GLN A 354 8.99 19.55 3.48
CA GLN A 354 8.40 18.33 2.89
C GLN A 354 9.47 17.38 2.32
N VAL A 355 10.54 17.92 1.74
CA VAL A 355 11.65 17.10 1.23
C VAL A 355 12.43 16.50 2.40
N GLU A 356 12.67 17.25 3.46
CA GLU A 356 13.35 16.78 4.67
C GLU A 356 12.54 15.70 5.40
N THR A 357 11.23 15.91 5.57
CA THR A 357 10.33 14.89 6.15
C THR A 357 10.34 13.60 5.33
N ARG A 358 10.20 13.66 4.00
CA ARG A 358 10.32 12.44 3.16
C ARG A 358 11.69 11.79 3.24
N ARG A 359 12.77 12.58 3.37
CA ARG A 359 14.12 12.04 3.52
C ARG A 359 14.27 11.32 4.86
N LEU A 360 13.75 11.89 5.94
CA LEU A 360 13.73 11.28 7.26
C LEU A 360 12.84 10.03 7.29
N GLU A 361 11.65 10.08 6.68
CA GLU A 361 10.75 8.93 6.51
C GLU A 361 11.43 7.81 5.71
N MET A 362 12.19 8.14 4.67
CA MET A 362 12.96 7.16 3.89
C MET A 362 14.09 6.54 4.71
N VAL A 363 14.81 7.33 5.51
CA VAL A 363 15.85 6.84 6.42
C VAL A 363 15.24 5.98 7.53
N GLN A 364 14.10 6.38 8.09
CA GLN A 364 13.34 5.61 9.07
C GLN A 364 12.86 4.29 8.48
N ALA A 365 12.28 4.28 7.28
CA ALA A 365 11.86 3.06 6.61
C ALA A 365 13.03 2.12 6.30
N GLN A 366 14.21 2.66 5.95
CA GLN A 366 15.43 1.85 5.78
C GLN A 366 15.93 1.28 7.11
N HIS A 367 15.93 2.10 8.17
CA HIS A 367 16.33 1.67 9.51
C HIS A 367 15.38 0.60 10.05
N GLU A 368 14.07 0.81 9.94
CA GLU A 368 13.02 -0.16 10.30
C GLU A 368 13.12 -1.44 9.47
N ALA A 369 13.49 -1.38 8.19
CA ALA A 369 13.71 -2.58 7.37
C ALA A 369 14.96 -3.35 7.80
N ILE A 370 16.03 -2.66 8.22
CA ILE A 370 17.24 -3.28 8.80
C ILE A 370 16.90 -3.89 10.16
N GLU A 371 16.21 -3.14 11.03
CA GLU A 371 15.77 -3.60 12.34
C GLU A 371 14.80 -4.77 12.21
N ALA A 372 13.85 -4.77 11.28
CA ALA A 372 12.96 -5.91 11.04
C ALA A 372 13.74 -7.16 10.58
N ARG A 373 14.79 -7.00 9.76
CA ARG A 373 15.68 -8.09 9.37
C ARG A 373 16.47 -8.64 10.55
N VAL A 374 17.01 -7.75 11.37
CA VAL A 374 17.73 -8.10 12.59
C VAL A 374 16.77 -8.72 13.62
N LEU A 375 15.54 -8.23 13.73
CA LEU A 375 14.49 -8.78 14.58
C LEU A 375 14.03 -10.15 14.13
N VAL A 376 13.90 -10.43 12.84
CA VAL A 376 13.63 -11.81 12.37
C VAL A 376 14.76 -12.76 12.77
N LEU A 377 16.00 -12.32 12.66
CA LEU A 377 17.19 -13.09 13.04
C LEU A 377 17.30 -13.27 14.57
N ILE A 378 16.93 -12.24 15.33
CA ILE A 378 16.81 -12.28 16.78
C ILE A 378 15.61 -13.13 17.21
N ILE A 379 14.49 -13.15 16.49
CA ILE A 379 13.31 -13.98 16.79
C ILE A 379 13.63 -15.45 16.56
N GLU A 380 14.37 -15.81 15.51
CA GLU A 380 14.85 -17.18 15.30
C GLU A 380 15.79 -17.60 16.43
N MET A 381 16.73 -16.74 16.83
CA MET A 381 17.65 -17.00 17.96
C MET A 381 16.93 -16.99 19.32
N ALA A 382 15.88 -16.19 19.47
CA ALA A 382 15.05 -16.08 20.67
C ALA A 382 14.01 -17.19 20.78
N ILE A 383 13.58 -17.86 19.71
CA ILE A 383 12.78 -19.09 19.81
C ILE A 383 13.64 -20.22 20.41
N ASP A 384 14.93 -20.26 20.09
CA ASP A 384 15.90 -21.20 20.66
C ASP A 384 16.27 -20.86 22.12
N ASP A 385 16.42 -19.57 22.45
CA ASP A 385 16.71 -19.12 23.81
C ASP A 385 15.47 -19.05 24.72
N SER A 386 14.26 -18.78 24.19
CA SER A 386 12.99 -18.75 24.94
C SER A 386 12.58 -20.14 25.41
N ASN A 387 12.92 -21.21 24.67
CA ASN A 387 12.81 -22.59 25.15
C ASN A 387 13.73 -22.88 26.37
N ARG A 388 14.81 -22.11 26.56
CA ARG A 388 15.73 -22.20 27.72
C ARG A 388 15.39 -21.24 28.85
N GLN A 389 14.96 -20.01 28.53
CA GLN A 389 14.70 -18.93 29.49
C GLN A 389 13.26 -18.92 30.00
N GLY A 390 12.28 -19.47 29.27
CA GLY A 390 10.90 -19.66 29.74
C GLY A 390 10.80 -20.54 31.00
N ALA A 391 11.80 -21.37 31.28
CA ALA A 391 11.92 -22.13 32.54
C ALA A 391 12.42 -21.30 33.74
N LEU A 392 13.06 -20.15 33.50
CA LEU A 392 13.71 -19.32 34.53
C LEU A 392 12.96 -18.00 34.78
N GLU A 393 12.33 -17.40 33.77
CA GLU A 393 11.63 -16.11 33.92
C GLU A 393 10.21 -16.21 34.50
N ILE A 394 9.57 -17.39 34.46
CA ILE A 394 8.30 -17.64 35.18
C ILE A 394 8.49 -17.50 36.71
N LYS A 395 9.73 -17.61 37.22
CA LYS A 395 10.05 -17.45 38.65
C LYS A 395 10.32 -16.02 39.10
N LEU A 396 10.69 -15.09 38.21
CA LEU A 396 11.19 -13.76 38.64
C LEU A 396 10.28 -12.58 38.27
N THR A 397 9.39 -12.72 37.29
CA THR A 397 8.53 -11.63 36.79
C THR A 397 7.12 -11.64 37.39
N ARG A 398 6.97 -12.05 38.66
CA ARG A 398 5.70 -11.93 39.40
C ARG A 398 5.64 -10.76 40.38
N GLU A 399 6.72 -9.99 40.61
CA GLU A 399 6.75 -9.09 41.78
C GLU A 399 6.96 -7.57 41.58
N VAL A 400 7.39 -7.01 40.43
CA VAL A 400 7.78 -5.56 40.42
C VAL A 400 7.25 -4.66 39.28
N ALA A 401 6.74 -5.17 38.16
CA ALA A 401 6.52 -4.33 36.96
C ALA A 401 5.31 -3.35 36.89
N PRO A 402 4.19 -3.48 37.64
CA PRO A 402 3.02 -2.62 37.40
C PRO A 402 2.96 -1.31 38.21
N ARG A 403 3.82 -1.07 39.22
CA ARG A 403 3.70 0.10 40.12
C ARG A 403 4.39 1.37 39.61
N GLU A 404 5.57 1.29 38.97
CA GLU A 404 6.30 2.47 38.48
C GLU A 404 5.71 3.11 37.21
N ALA A 405 5.00 2.33 36.39
CA ALA A 405 4.37 2.82 35.16
C ALA A 405 3.11 3.68 35.46
N GLU A 406 2.36 3.36 36.52
CA GLU A 406 1.17 4.12 36.91
C GLU A 406 1.49 5.48 37.54
N GLU A 407 2.60 5.60 38.28
CA GLU A 407 2.99 6.87 38.94
C GLU A 407 3.47 7.92 37.93
N ARG A 408 4.17 7.52 36.86
CA ARG A 408 4.59 8.44 35.79
C ARG A 408 3.42 8.95 34.95
N VAL A 409 2.42 8.09 34.69
CA VAL A 409 1.20 8.50 33.97
C VAL A 409 0.33 9.44 34.82
N LYS A 410 0.30 9.24 36.15
CA LYS A 410 -0.43 10.14 37.07
C LYS A 410 0.22 11.52 37.18
N SER A 411 1.55 11.63 37.26
CA SER A 411 2.24 12.93 37.37
C SER A 411 2.15 13.76 36.08
N ASP A 412 2.22 13.12 34.91
CA ASP A 412 2.04 13.80 33.62
C ASP A 412 0.59 14.25 33.39
N ASN A 413 -0.38 13.43 33.79
CA ASN A 413 -1.79 13.82 33.72
C ASN A 413 -2.13 14.96 34.70
N HIS A 414 -1.46 15.03 35.85
CA HIS A 414 -1.63 16.13 36.81
C HIS A 414 -1.10 17.46 36.25
N ARG A 415 0.12 17.48 35.68
CA ARG A 415 0.69 18.67 35.01
C ARG A 415 -0.15 19.17 33.83
N LYS A 416 -0.68 18.25 33.02
CA LYS A 416 -1.58 18.59 31.90
C LYS A 416 -2.88 19.20 32.39
N ARG A 417 -3.42 18.73 33.52
CA ARG A 417 -4.66 19.24 34.11
C ARG A 417 -4.49 20.65 34.69
N GLU A 418 -3.35 20.92 35.33
CA GLU A 418 -3.01 22.25 35.86
C GLU A 418 -2.76 23.28 34.76
N ALA A 419 -2.05 22.90 33.69
CA ALA A 419 -1.83 23.77 32.54
C ALA A 419 -3.14 24.14 31.80
N VAL A 420 -4.07 23.19 31.70
CA VAL A 420 -5.40 23.42 31.09
C VAL A 420 -6.28 24.29 31.99
N ASN A 421 -6.25 24.10 33.30
CA ASN A 421 -7.00 24.95 34.23
C ASN A 421 -6.46 26.38 34.24
N ALA A 422 -5.14 26.58 34.20
CA ALA A 422 -4.53 27.91 34.12
C ALA A 422 -4.90 28.66 32.83
N MET A 423 -4.95 27.97 31.68
CA MET A 423 -5.46 28.57 30.43
C MET A 423 -6.95 28.87 30.48
N LEU A 424 -7.75 28.04 31.15
CA LEU A 424 -9.19 28.26 31.27
C LEU A 424 -9.50 29.48 32.15
N GLU A 425 -8.71 29.72 33.19
CA GLU A 425 -8.85 30.87 34.09
C GLU A 425 -8.45 32.20 33.41
N THR A 426 -7.38 32.22 32.62
CA THR A 426 -6.98 33.43 31.86
C THR A 426 -8.01 33.80 30.79
N GLU A 427 -8.59 32.81 30.11
CA GLU A 427 -9.66 33.03 29.13
C GLU A 427 -10.98 33.46 29.78
N ARG A 428 -11.32 32.91 30.96
CA ARG A 428 -12.48 33.39 31.74
C ARG A 428 -12.31 34.84 32.20
N ALA A 429 -11.10 35.23 32.62
CA ALA A 429 -10.80 36.61 33.02
C ALA A 429 -10.88 37.58 31.83
N ARG A 430 -10.38 37.21 30.64
CA ARG A 430 -10.53 38.01 29.41
C ARG A 430 -11.98 38.17 29.01
N LYS A 431 -12.77 37.10 29.08
CA LYS A 431 -14.19 37.14 28.75
C LYS A 431 -14.99 38.01 29.71
N ALA A 432 -14.72 37.90 31.02
CA ALA A 432 -15.36 38.75 32.03
C ALA A 432 -15.03 40.25 31.83
N ALA A 433 -13.80 40.58 31.43
CA ALA A 433 -13.41 41.95 31.11
C ALA A 433 -14.12 42.49 29.85
N GLN A 434 -14.29 41.66 28.82
CA GLN A 434 -15.02 42.03 27.60
C GLN A 434 -16.51 42.20 27.88
N ASP A 435 -17.12 41.29 28.64
CA ASP A 435 -18.53 41.36 29.04
C ASP A 435 -18.82 42.62 29.89
N ALA A 436 -17.86 43.06 30.73
CA ALA A 436 -17.97 44.30 31.50
C ALA A 436 -17.92 45.56 30.63
N ILE A 437 -17.10 45.58 29.58
CA ILE A 437 -17.05 46.69 28.60
C ILE A 437 -18.36 46.75 27.81
N ASP A 438 -18.88 45.61 27.37
CA ASP A 438 -20.13 45.53 26.61
C ASP A 438 -21.34 45.94 27.47
N GLN A 439 -21.34 45.64 28.78
CA GLN A 439 -22.35 46.13 29.72
C GLN A 439 -22.28 47.65 29.89
N ALA A 440 -21.08 48.23 30.04
CA ALA A 440 -20.91 49.69 30.13
C ALA A 440 -21.43 50.41 28.87
N GLN A 441 -21.15 49.88 27.68
CA GLN A 441 -21.67 50.43 26.42
C GLN A 441 -23.20 50.33 26.31
N ARG A 442 -23.80 49.23 26.79
CA ARG A 442 -25.27 49.08 26.84
C ARG A 442 -25.89 50.07 27.82
N GLU A 443 -25.28 50.28 28.98
CA GLU A 443 -25.76 51.25 29.97
C GLU A 443 -25.70 52.69 29.43
N ASP A 444 -24.65 53.06 28.70
CA ASP A 444 -24.53 54.36 28.05
C ASP A 444 -25.57 54.55 26.92
N LEU A 445 -25.84 53.51 26.14
CA LEU A 445 -26.89 53.52 25.11
C LEU A 445 -28.29 53.69 25.74
N ILE A 446 -28.55 53.01 26.87
CA ILE A 446 -29.81 53.15 27.62
C ILE A 446 -29.96 54.56 28.20
N ARG A 447 -28.86 55.20 28.66
CA ARG A 447 -28.88 56.62 29.09
C ARG A 447 -29.22 57.56 27.92
N GLN A 448 -28.68 57.30 26.72
CA GLN A 448 -29.02 58.07 25.51
C GLN A 448 -30.49 57.93 25.11
N ILE A 449 -31.04 56.71 25.12
CA ILE A 449 -32.45 56.47 24.78
C ILE A 449 -33.38 57.15 25.80
N ARG A 450 -33.07 57.05 27.10
CA ARG A 450 -33.85 57.73 28.15
C ARG A 450 -33.76 59.26 28.08
N ALA A 451 -32.68 59.82 27.53
CA ALA A 451 -32.56 61.25 27.28
C ALA A 451 -33.41 61.70 26.07
N LEU A 452 -33.53 60.85 25.04
CA LEU A 452 -34.36 61.11 23.86
C LEU A 452 -35.86 60.96 24.14
N ASP A 453 -36.28 60.01 24.99
CA ASP A 453 -37.69 59.81 25.36
C ASP A 453 -38.23 60.89 26.34
N ARG A 454 -37.36 61.69 26.96
CA ARG A 454 -37.77 62.81 27.83
C ARG A 454 -38.16 64.08 27.07
N VAL A 455 -37.98 64.13 25.74
CA VAL A 455 -38.41 65.25 24.91
C VAL A 455 -39.91 65.17 24.68
N HIS A 456 -40.66 66.11 25.26
CA HIS A 456 -42.12 66.19 25.14
C HIS A 456 -42.51 66.45 23.67
N ARG A 457 -43.37 65.59 23.11
CA ARG A 457 -44.02 65.81 21.81
C ARG A 457 -45.37 66.48 22.05
N GLU A 458 -45.51 67.73 21.60
CA GLU A 458 -46.79 68.44 21.65
C GLU A 458 -47.76 67.84 20.63
N HIS A 459 -48.90 67.33 21.10
CA HIS A 459 -49.97 66.80 20.26
C HIS A 459 -50.99 67.92 20.03
N VAL A 460 -50.99 68.53 18.84
CA VAL A 460 -51.96 69.57 18.48
C VAL A 460 -53.27 68.90 18.05
N ALA A 461 -54.31 69.01 18.86
CA ALA A 461 -55.66 68.62 18.48
C ALA A 461 -56.29 69.73 17.61
N VAL A 462 -56.56 69.43 16.34
CA VAL A 462 -57.30 70.32 15.44
C VAL A 462 -58.79 70.22 15.78
N ILE A 463 -59.33 71.26 16.40
CA ILE A 463 -60.76 71.40 16.70
C ILE A 463 -61.45 71.94 15.44
N GLN A 464 -62.36 71.16 14.85
CA GLN A 464 -63.31 71.68 13.86
C GLN A 464 -64.46 72.39 14.61
N ILE A 465 -64.57 73.70 14.43
CA ILE A 465 -65.71 74.49 14.92
C ILE A 465 -66.72 74.57 13.79
N ASP A 466 -67.74 73.72 13.84
CA ASP A 466 -68.95 73.94 13.05
C ASP A 466 -69.75 75.06 13.72
N SER A 467 -69.81 76.22 13.07
CA SER A 467 -70.66 77.33 13.49
C SER A 467 -72.14 76.94 13.37
N ALA A 468 -72.86 76.92 14.48
CA ALA A 468 -74.32 76.85 14.46
C ALA A 468 -74.85 78.11 13.75
N ASN A 469 -75.64 77.90 12.70
CA ASN A 469 -76.36 78.93 11.92
C ASN A 469 -77.29 79.77 12.81
N LEU A 470 -76.73 80.68 13.58
CA LEU A 470 -77.45 81.75 14.30
C LEU A 470 -77.17 83.03 13.51
N GLY A 471 -78.04 83.31 12.53
CA GLY A 471 -77.95 84.46 11.62
C GLY A 471 -77.86 85.79 12.39
N LEU A 472 -76.64 86.19 12.73
CA LEU A 472 -76.40 87.36 13.58
C LEU A 472 -75.39 88.35 12.97
N LEU A 473 -74.80 88.06 11.80
CA LEU A 473 -73.88 88.98 11.13
C LEU A 473 -73.99 88.88 9.59
N ASP A 474 -74.51 89.94 8.96
CA ASP A 474 -74.53 90.24 7.52
C ASP A 474 -74.79 89.06 6.57
N GLU A 475 -76.06 88.66 6.49
CA GLU A 475 -76.55 87.81 5.42
C GLU A 475 -76.54 88.60 4.10
N MET A 476 -75.59 88.25 3.22
CA MET A 476 -75.58 88.70 1.83
C MET A 476 -76.90 88.36 1.14
N SER A 477 -77.33 89.20 0.19
CA SER A 477 -78.54 88.94 -0.60
C SER A 477 -78.47 87.56 -1.27
N LEU A 478 -79.60 86.87 -1.37
CA LEU A 478 -79.70 85.55 -2.03
C LEU A 478 -79.20 85.58 -3.47
N VAL A 479 -79.28 86.75 -4.14
CA VAL A 479 -78.72 86.98 -5.47
C VAL A 479 -77.20 87.00 -5.44
N GLU A 480 -76.60 87.72 -4.49
CA GLU A 480 -75.15 87.78 -4.31
C GLU A 480 -74.55 86.43 -3.91
N LEU A 481 -75.26 85.65 -3.09
CA LEU A 481 -74.89 84.27 -2.75
C LEU A 481 -74.88 83.36 -3.98
N ARG A 482 -75.85 83.52 -4.90
CA ARG A 482 -75.89 82.76 -6.15
C ARG A 482 -74.76 83.16 -7.09
N GLU A 483 -74.46 84.44 -7.22
CA GLU A 483 -73.36 84.95 -8.04
C GLU A 483 -72.00 84.50 -7.50
N ARG A 484 -71.77 84.61 -6.18
CA ARG A 484 -70.55 84.11 -5.54
C ARG A 484 -70.42 82.59 -5.66
N LEU A 485 -71.51 81.84 -5.57
CA LEU A 485 -71.50 80.40 -5.80
C LEU A 485 -71.17 80.05 -7.25
N GLN A 486 -71.66 80.82 -8.22
CA GLN A 486 -71.27 80.65 -9.63
C GLN A 486 -69.79 80.97 -9.87
N LEU A 487 -69.29 82.09 -9.32
CA LEU A 487 -67.86 82.44 -9.38
C LEU A 487 -66.99 81.36 -8.73
N ARG A 488 -67.37 80.86 -7.56
CA ARG A 488 -66.68 79.74 -6.89
C ARG A 488 -66.69 78.47 -7.72
N LYS A 489 -67.79 78.13 -8.39
CA LYS A 489 -67.84 76.97 -9.29
C LYS A 489 -66.93 77.12 -10.51
N VAL A 490 -66.82 78.33 -11.06
CA VAL A 490 -65.90 78.63 -12.17
C VAL A 490 -64.45 78.55 -11.68
N GLU A 491 -64.13 79.15 -10.54
CA GLU A 491 -62.80 79.06 -9.90
C GLU A 491 -62.43 77.59 -9.59
N GLU A 492 -63.35 76.81 -9.03
CA GLU A 492 -63.17 75.37 -8.78
C GLU A 492 -62.92 74.60 -10.07
N ALA A 493 -63.67 74.90 -11.14
CA ALA A 493 -63.51 74.27 -12.45
C ALA A 493 -62.16 74.63 -13.10
N GLU A 494 -61.70 75.88 -12.98
CA GLU A 494 -60.39 76.33 -13.46
C GLU A 494 -59.25 75.66 -12.68
N LEU A 495 -59.36 75.59 -11.35
CA LEU A 495 -58.40 74.88 -10.50
C LEU A 495 -58.37 73.37 -10.81
N GLU A 496 -59.53 72.76 -11.08
CA GLU A 496 -59.59 71.37 -11.54
C GLU A 496 -58.92 71.18 -12.90
N ALA A 497 -59.12 72.09 -13.85
CA ALA A 497 -58.48 72.04 -15.15
C ALA A 497 -56.95 72.14 -15.03
N GLN A 498 -56.44 73.09 -14.24
CA GLN A 498 -55.01 73.24 -13.95
C GLN A 498 -54.43 71.98 -13.28
N ARG A 499 -55.15 71.41 -12.29
CA ARG A 499 -54.75 70.14 -11.66
C ARG A 499 -54.68 68.99 -12.67
N ARG A 500 -55.65 68.90 -13.59
CA ARG A 500 -55.65 67.88 -14.66
C ARG A 500 -54.47 68.06 -15.62
N GLU A 501 -54.14 69.30 -15.99
CA GLU A 501 -52.97 69.58 -16.82
C GLU A 501 -51.65 69.19 -16.14
N LEU A 502 -51.47 69.54 -14.87
CA LEU A 502 -50.30 69.14 -14.08
C LEU A 502 -50.17 67.61 -14.01
N ILE A 503 -51.27 66.90 -13.74
CA ILE A 503 -51.28 65.43 -13.73
C ILE A 503 -50.87 64.86 -15.10
N LEU A 504 -51.28 65.47 -16.21
CA LEU A 504 -50.90 65.03 -17.54
C LEU A 504 -49.42 65.30 -17.85
N GLN A 505 -48.89 66.45 -17.44
CA GLN A 505 -47.47 66.76 -17.58
C GLN A 505 -46.61 65.80 -16.76
N GLU A 506 -46.93 65.58 -15.49
CA GLU A 506 -46.23 64.61 -14.64
C GLU A 506 -46.28 63.19 -15.20
N LYS A 507 -47.42 62.78 -15.80
CA LYS A 507 -47.52 61.48 -16.48
C LYS A 507 -46.59 61.39 -17.68
N LYS A 508 -46.51 62.43 -18.52
CA LYS A 508 -45.60 62.48 -19.67
C LYS A 508 -44.13 62.43 -19.25
N GLU A 509 -43.77 63.18 -18.20
CA GLU A 509 -42.42 63.16 -17.63
C GLU A 509 -42.06 61.79 -17.07
N ARG A 510 -42.95 61.16 -16.28
CA ARG A 510 -42.74 59.80 -15.77
C ARG A 510 -42.57 58.78 -16.89
N GLU A 511 -43.32 58.89 -17.98
CA GLU A 511 -43.17 58.02 -19.15
C GLU A 511 -41.82 58.23 -19.87
N ALA A 512 -41.38 59.48 -20.03
CA ALA A 512 -40.08 59.80 -20.62
C ALA A 512 -38.93 59.26 -19.76
N ASP A 513 -39.01 59.42 -18.44
CA ASP A 513 -38.08 58.88 -17.45
C ASP A 513 -38.00 57.36 -17.49
N LEU A 514 -39.14 56.68 -17.58
CA LEU A 514 -39.16 55.22 -17.67
C LEU A 514 -38.52 54.74 -18.97
N LYS A 515 -38.76 55.42 -20.10
CA LYS A 515 -38.12 55.10 -21.38
C LYS A 515 -36.59 55.27 -21.32
N SER A 516 -36.11 56.35 -20.71
CA SER A 516 -34.66 56.60 -20.57
C SER A 516 -34.00 55.52 -19.71
N ARG A 517 -34.62 55.14 -18.58
CA ARG A 517 -34.13 54.06 -17.70
C ARG A 517 -34.11 52.71 -18.40
N VAL A 518 -35.16 52.37 -19.17
CA VAL A 518 -35.19 51.13 -19.96
C VAL A 518 -34.06 51.10 -20.98
N SER A 519 -33.82 52.20 -21.69
CA SER A 519 -32.69 52.28 -22.64
C SER A 519 -31.33 52.17 -21.97
N ASN A 520 -31.17 52.68 -20.75
CA ASN A 520 -29.92 52.53 -19.99
C ASN A 520 -29.73 51.08 -19.51
N ILE A 521 -30.79 50.47 -18.97
CA ILE A 521 -30.78 49.06 -18.53
C ILE A 521 -30.46 48.14 -19.72
N SER A 522 -31.07 48.35 -20.89
CA SER A 522 -30.80 47.52 -22.07
C SER A 522 -29.34 47.64 -22.52
N ARG A 523 -28.77 48.85 -22.52
CA ARG A 523 -27.34 49.09 -22.81
C ARG A 523 -26.45 48.35 -21.80
N ILE A 524 -26.72 48.45 -20.51
CA ILE A 524 -25.95 47.76 -19.47
C ILE A 524 -26.04 46.24 -19.63
N ARG A 525 -27.22 45.70 -19.94
CA ARG A 525 -27.40 44.27 -20.21
C ARG A 525 -26.59 43.80 -21.41
N GLN A 526 -26.55 44.56 -22.50
CA GLN A 526 -25.76 44.24 -23.69
C GLN A 526 -24.25 44.25 -23.39
N LEU A 527 -23.76 45.27 -22.68
CA LEU A 527 -22.36 45.35 -22.24
C LEU A 527 -21.98 44.22 -21.29
N ALA A 528 -22.85 43.89 -20.33
CA ALA A 528 -22.63 42.77 -19.43
C ALA A 528 -22.65 41.43 -20.18
N ALA A 529 -23.51 41.26 -21.19
CA ALA A 529 -23.56 40.05 -22.00
C ALA A 529 -22.28 39.89 -22.84
N SER A 530 -21.79 40.95 -23.48
CA SER A 530 -20.54 40.91 -24.25
C SER A 530 -19.32 40.66 -23.35
N ALA A 531 -19.22 41.35 -22.21
CA ALA A 531 -18.14 41.14 -21.23
C ALA A 531 -18.15 39.73 -20.62
N ASN A 532 -19.34 39.17 -20.35
CA ASN A 532 -19.47 37.79 -19.86
C ASN A 532 -19.07 36.76 -20.94
N ARG A 533 -19.37 37.02 -22.22
CA ARG A 533 -18.92 36.17 -23.34
C ARG A 533 -17.39 36.17 -23.42
N THR A 534 -16.76 37.34 -23.47
CA THR A 534 -15.29 37.45 -23.55
C THR A 534 -14.58 36.86 -22.33
N SER A 535 -15.11 37.06 -21.12
CA SER A 535 -14.58 36.45 -19.89
C SER A 535 -14.66 34.93 -19.90
N ARG A 536 -15.78 34.36 -20.38
CA ARG A 536 -15.94 32.90 -20.54
C ARG A 536 -14.95 32.33 -21.55
N ASP A 537 -14.75 33.01 -22.68
CA ASP A 537 -13.82 32.58 -23.72
C ASP A 537 -12.36 32.63 -23.21
N ARG A 538 -11.97 33.71 -22.53
CA ARG A 538 -10.65 33.83 -21.90
C ARG A 538 -10.40 32.77 -20.84
N ARG A 539 -11.41 32.47 -19.99
CA ARG A 539 -11.30 31.39 -18.99
C ARG A 539 -11.13 30.03 -19.64
N LYS A 540 -11.87 29.77 -20.73
CA LYS A 540 -11.76 28.51 -21.49
C LYS A 540 -10.38 28.36 -22.13
N GLN A 541 -9.81 29.42 -22.68
CA GLN A 541 -8.45 29.44 -23.21
C GLN A 541 -7.41 29.15 -22.11
N LEU A 542 -7.46 29.87 -20.98
CA LEU A 542 -6.54 29.63 -19.85
C LEU A 542 -6.62 28.20 -19.30
N GLU A 543 -7.82 27.62 -19.26
CA GLU A 543 -7.99 26.23 -18.83
C GLU A 543 -7.41 25.23 -19.85
N GLN A 544 -7.52 25.53 -21.14
CA GLN A 544 -6.88 24.74 -22.20
C GLN A 544 -5.36 24.83 -22.11
N ASP A 545 -4.80 26.04 -22.00
CA ASP A 545 -3.36 26.27 -21.87
C ASP A 545 -2.79 25.55 -20.65
N LYS A 546 -3.47 25.63 -19.50
CA LYS A 546 -3.06 24.91 -18.29
C LYS A 546 -3.09 23.40 -18.49
N ARG A 547 -4.13 22.87 -19.12
CA ARG A 547 -4.22 21.42 -19.42
C ARG A 547 -3.11 20.98 -20.35
N ASP A 548 -2.72 21.82 -21.31
CA ASP A 548 -1.65 21.50 -22.26
C ASP A 548 -0.27 21.62 -21.62
N GLN A 549 -0.05 22.59 -20.71
CA GLN A 549 1.13 22.65 -19.86
C GLN A 549 1.25 21.41 -18.96
N ASP A 550 0.16 21.00 -18.29
CA ASP A 550 0.14 19.82 -17.42
C ASP A 550 0.45 18.53 -18.20
N LYS A 551 -0.09 18.39 -19.43
CA LYS A 551 0.26 17.28 -20.32
C LYS A 551 1.74 17.30 -20.68
N HIS A 552 2.26 18.46 -21.09
CA HIS A 552 3.66 18.59 -21.46
C HIS A 552 4.60 18.23 -20.31
N MET A 553 4.27 18.65 -19.08
CA MET A 553 5.03 18.28 -17.87
C MET A 553 4.96 16.77 -17.57
N ARG A 554 3.80 16.13 -17.77
CA ARG A 554 3.65 14.68 -17.63
C ARG A 554 4.46 13.92 -18.67
N ASP A 555 4.45 14.38 -19.92
CA ASP A 555 5.17 13.74 -21.01
C ASP A 555 6.69 13.85 -20.79
N GLN A 556 7.18 15.01 -20.34
CA GLN A 556 8.58 15.19 -19.95
C GLN A 556 8.96 14.29 -18.75
N GLY A 557 8.08 14.17 -17.76
CA GLY A 557 8.28 13.29 -16.61
C GLY A 557 8.35 11.81 -17.01
N ASN A 558 7.43 11.37 -17.88
CA ASN A 558 7.39 10.02 -18.42
C ASN A 558 8.63 9.70 -19.25
N LEU A 559 9.11 10.66 -20.06
CA LEU A 559 10.34 10.50 -20.84
C LEU A 559 11.56 10.31 -19.93
N LYS A 560 11.71 11.15 -18.89
CA LYS A 560 12.80 11.04 -17.90
C LYS A 560 12.75 9.70 -17.15
N LEU A 561 11.55 9.24 -16.79
CA LEU A 561 11.37 7.93 -16.14
C LEU A 561 11.74 6.79 -17.09
N ALA A 562 11.30 6.84 -18.35
CA ALA A 562 11.62 5.84 -19.36
C ALA A 562 13.15 5.74 -19.57
N GLN A 563 13.84 6.88 -19.63
CA GLN A 563 15.32 6.93 -19.70
C GLN A 563 15.98 6.29 -18.47
N LYS A 564 15.51 6.59 -17.26
CA LYS A 564 16.03 5.96 -16.02
C LYS A 564 15.79 4.45 -16.00
N MET A 565 14.61 3.98 -16.41
CA MET A 565 14.29 2.55 -16.46
C MET A 565 15.12 1.82 -17.53
N ALA A 566 15.41 2.48 -18.65
CA ALA A 566 16.30 1.95 -19.69
C ALA A 566 17.75 1.84 -19.19
N ALA A 567 18.26 2.87 -18.50
CA ALA A 567 19.58 2.84 -17.89
C ALA A 567 19.70 1.72 -16.85
N GLN A 568 18.73 1.58 -15.92
CA GLN A 568 18.72 0.49 -14.94
C GLN A 568 18.60 -0.92 -15.54
N ARG A 569 17.99 -1.06 -16.73
CA ARG A 569 17.97 -2.33 -17.46
C ARG A 569 19.35 -2.60 -18.07
N ALA A 570 19.94 -1.61 -18.72
CA ALA A 570 21.27 -1.72 -19.31
C ALA A 570 22.35 -2.03 -18.25
N ASP A 571 22.30 -1.38 -17.07
CA ASP A 571 23.23 -1.64 -15.98
C ASP A 571 23.09 -3.08 -15.45
N ARG A 572 21.87 -3.58 -15.27
CA ARG A 572 21.63 -4.98 -14.87
C ARG A 572 22.08 -5.98 -15.93
N ASP A 573 21.85 -5.68 -17.21
CA ASP A 573 22.29 -6.55 -18.31
C ASP A 573 23.83 -6.57 -18.39
N ALA A 574 24.50 -5.45 -18.13
CA ALA A 574 25.95 -5.35 -18.07
C ALA A 574 26.55 -6.09 -16.86
N GLU A 575 25.93 -5.98 -15.68
CA GLU A 575 26.32 -6.78 -14.50
C GLU A 575 26.14 -8.28 -14.74
N PHE A 576 25.03 -8.67 -15.37
CA PHE A 576 24.78 -10.07 -15.71
C PHE A 576 25.82 -10.62 -16.69
N GLN A 577 26.22 -9.82 -17.69
CA GLN A 577 27.30 -10.18 -18.61
C GLN A 577 28.64 -10.34 -17.89
N ARG A 578 29.01 -9.40 -17.00
CA ARG A 578 30.24 -9.51 -16.19
C ARG A 578 30.27 -10.77 -15.32
N LEU A 579 29.18 -11.06 -14.60
CA LEU A 579 29.09 -12.25 -13.77
C LEU A 579 29.19 -13.55 -14.59
N LYS A 580 28.65 -13.54 -15.82
CA LYS A 580 28.77 -14.67 -16.74
C LYS A 580 30.22 -14.88 -17.19
N GLU A 581 30.91 -13.83 -17.60
CA GLU A 581 32.33 -13.87 -17.97
C GLU A 581 33.21 -14.34 -16.80
N GLU A 582 32.97 -13.82 -15.58
CA GLU A 582 33.66 -14.27 -14.37
C GLU A 582 33.39 -15.75 -14.07
N GLY A 583 32.15 -16.20 -14.23
CA GLY A 583 31.77 -17.60 -14.08
C GLY A 583 32.48 -18.53 -15.07
N GLU A 584 32.58 -18.12 -16.34
CA GLU A 584 33.32 -18.84 -17.38
C GLU A 584 34.82 -18.89 -17.08
N LEU A 585 35.41 -17.80 -16.58
CA LEU A 585 36.81 -17.76 -16.15
C LEU A 585 37.09 -18.68 -14.96
N VAL A 586 36.18 -18.73 -13.97
CA VAL A 586 36.31 -19.64 -12.81
C VAL A 586 36.14 -21.10 -13.22
N ALA A 587 35.21 -21.40 -14.13
CA ALA A 587 35.03 -22.73 -14.69
C ALA A 587 36.27 -23.20 -15.44
N ASN A 588 36.83 -22.34 -16.30
CA ASN A 588 38.09 -22.62 -17.01
C ASN A 588 39.24 -22.86 -16.03
N LYS A 589 39.40 -22.03 -15.00
CA LYS A 589 40.43 -22.24 -13.95
C LYS A 589 40.24 -23.57 -13.20
N ARG A 590 39.00 -23.97 -12.91
CA ARG A 590 38.70 -25.28 -12.29
C ARG A 590 39.06 -26.46 -13.20
N MET A 591 38.79 -26.35 -14.51
CA MET A 591 39.16 -27.39 -15.48
C MET A 591 40.69 -27.55 -15.57
N PHE A 592 41.46 -26.46 -15.59
CA PHE A 592 42.92 -26.51 -15.60
C PHE A 592 43.52 -27.09 -14.31
N LEU A 593 42.97 -26.74 -13.14
CA LEU A 593 43.42 -27.29 -11.85
C LEU A 593 43.05 -28.78 -11.68
N GLY A 594 41.88 -29.20 -12.17
CA GLY A 594 41.48 -30.62 -12.16
C GLY A 594 42.35 -31.49 -13.07
N ALA A 595 42.70 -30.99 -14.26
CA ALA A 595 43.61 -31.68 -15.17
C ALA A 595 45.04 -31.81 -14.60
N ALA A 596 45.53 -30.77 -13.92
CA ALA A 596 46.86 -30.80 -13.28
C ALA A 596 46.93 -31.80 -12.11
N LYS A 597 45.86 -31.92 -11.30
CA LYS A 597 45.79 -32.87 -10.19
C LYS A 597 45.82 -34.32 -10.67
N ASN A 598 45.03 -34.66 -11.70
CA ASN A 598 45.03 -36.00 -12.29
C ASN A 598 46.40 -36.37 -12.89
N MET A 599 47.09 -35.43 -13.54
CA MET A 599 48.43 -35.68 -14.08
C MET A 599 49.50 -35.88 -13.00
N LEU A 600 49.35 -35.23 -11.84
CA LEU A 600 50.24 -35.41 -10.69
C LEU A 600 50.03 -36.76 -10.01
N GLU A 601 48.78 -37.19 -9.87
CA GLU A 601 48.42 -38.49 -9.28
C GLU A 601 48.91 -39.65 -10.16
N VAL A 602 48.80 -39.54 -11.49
CA VAL A 602 49.34 -40.53 -12.43
C VAL A 602 50.87 -40.62 -12.34
N ARG A 603 51.58 -39.49 -12.27
CA ARG A 603 53.05 -39.49 -12.07
C ARG A 603 53.45 -40.11 -10.75
N HIS A 604 52.72 -39.81 -9.67
CA HIS A 604 52.99 -40.36 -8.34
C HIS A 604 52.82 -41.90 -8.32
N PHE A 605 51.74 -42.43 -8.90
CA PHE A 605 51.54 -43.88 -9.03
C PHE A 605 52.61 -44.54 -9.92
N MET A 606 52.99 -43.90 -11.02
CA MET A 606 54.04 -44.41 -11.91
C MET A 606 55.41 -44.43 -11.21
N GLN A 607 55.69 -43.46 -10.33
CA GLN A 607 56.93 -43.41 -9.57
C GLN A 607 56.99 -44.48 -8.46
N GLN A 608 55.85 -44.78 -7.83
CA GLN A 608 55.74 -45.87 -6.84
C GLN A 608 55.90 -47.26 -7.48
N THR A 609 55.30 -47.49 -8.65
CA THR A 609 55.45 -48.75 -9.40
C THR A 609 56.90 -48.97 -9.85
N MET A 610 57.55 -47.96 -10.43
CA MET A 610 59.00 -48.03 -10.75
C MET A 610 59.89 -48.16 -9.51
N GLY A 611 59.47 -47.68 -8.34
CA GLY A 611 60.16 -47.89 -7.07
C GLY A 611 60.09 -49.34 -6.60
N ALA A 612 58.88 -49.93 -6.65
CA ALA A 612 58.65 -51.34 -6.30
C ALA A 612 59.39 -52.29 -7.24
N GLU A 613 59.42 -52.00 -8.54
CA GLU A 613 60.13 -52.79 -9.56
C GLU A 613 61.65 -52.75 -9.34
N ARG A 614 62.21 -51.58 -9.02
CA ARG A 614 63.63 -51.44 -8.63
C ARG A 614 63.96 -52.23 -7.37
N GLN A 615 63.07 -52.23 -6.37
CA GLN A 615 63.28 -52.98 -5.13
C GLN A 615 63.21 -54.50 -5.38
N ALA A 616 62.32 -54.97 -6.25
CA ALA A 616 62.22 -56.37 -6.65
C ALA A 616 63.46 -56.83 -7.42
N SER A 617 63.92 -56.04 -8.40
CA SER A 617 65.13 -56.34 -9.19
C SER A 617 66.39 -56.33 -8.31
N ASN A 618 66.53 -55.38 -7.38
CA ASN A 618 67.65 -55.35 -6.45
C ASN A 618 67.67 -56.57 -5.51
N ARG A 619 66.51 -57.01 -5.01
CA ARG A 619 66.42 -58.25 -4.21
C ARG A 619 66.80 -59.48 -5.03
N GLN A 620 66.34 -59.58 -6.27
CA GLN A 620 66.68 -60.69 -7.15
C GLN A 620 68.18 -60.72 -7.48
N ASN A 621 68.77 -59.57 -7.76
CA ASN A 621 70.21 -59.44 -8.00
C ASN A 621 71.02 -59.78 -6.74
N ALA A 622 70.60 -59.33 -5.55
CA ALA A 622 71.27 -59.66 -4.29
C ALA A 622 71.29 -61.19 -4.07
N VAL A 623 70.15 -61.87 -4.23
CA VAL A 623 70.05 -63.33 -4.11
C VAL A 623 70.93 -64.05 -5.14
N GLN A 624 70.97 -63.57 -6.39
CA GLN A 624 71.85 -64.14 -7.42
C GLN A 624 73.34 -63.92 -7.10
N THR A 625 73.72 -62.76 -6.57
CA THR A 625 75.09 -62.49 -6.16
C THR A 625 75.50 -63.34 -4.95
N GLU A 626 74.62 -63.51 -3.96
CA GLU A 626 74.86 -64.39 -2.82
C GLU A 626 75.02 -65.85 -3.24
N ALA A 627 74.14 -66.36 -4.11
CA ALA A 627 74.26 -67.70 -4.66
C ALA A 627 75.57 -67.90 -5.45
N ARG A 628 75.99 -66.88 -6.22
CA ARG A 628 77.27 -66.92 -6.96
C ARG A 628 78.46 -66.93 -6.01
N VAL A 629 78.46 -66.08 -4.98
CA VAL A 629 79.52 -66.05 -3.95
C VAL A 629 79.56 -67.37 -3.20
N GLU A 630 78.42 -67.93 -2.79
CA GLU A 630 78.38 -69.22 -2.08
C GLU A 630 78.93 -70.36 -2.96
N SER A 631 78.59 -70.38 -4.25
CA SER A 631 79.14 -71.37 -5.20
C SER A 631 80.66 -71.24 -5.36
N GLN A 632 81.18 -70.02 -5.43
CA GLN A 632 82.63 -69.75 -5.52
C GLN A 632 83.34 -70.12 -4.23
N THR A 633 82.76 -69.82 -3.07
CA THR A 633 83.33 -70.20 -1.76
C THR A 633 83.38 -71.72 -1.61
N LYS A 634 82.32 -72.45 -2.00
CA LYS A 634 82.32 -73.91 -2.02
C LYS A 634 83.40 -74.48 -2.95
N HIS A 635 83.56 -73.90 -4.14
CA HIS A 635 84.60 -74.33 -5.08
C HIS A 635 86.01 -74.06 -4.52
N MET A 636 86.26 -72.88 -3.97
CA MET A 636 87.54 -72.55 -3.33
C MET A 636 87.85 -73.47 -2.15
N ASP A 637 86.85 -73.77 -1.31
CA ASP A 637 87.01 -74.67 -0.18
C ASP A 637 87.30 -76.11 -0.61
N THR A 638 86.68 -76.60 -1.70
CA THR A 638 87.06 -77.90 -2.28
C THR A 638 88.50 -77.92 -2.82
N LYS A 639 88.94 -76.83 -3.45
CA LYS A 639 90.31 -76.69 -3.97
C LYS A 639 91.34 -76.62 -2.83
N ILE A 640 91.04 -75.88 -1.77
CA ILE A 640 91.87 -75.81 -0.55
C ILE A 640 91.95 -77.21 0.10
N ARG A 641 90.84 -77.93 0.23
CA ARG A 641 90.85 -79.31 0.76
C ARG A 641 91.68 -80.27 -0.10
N GLN A 642 91.60 -80.18 -1.42
CA GLN A 642 92.42 -81.00 -2.33
C GLN A 642 93.92 -80.66 -2.22
N THR A 643 94.27 -79.38 -2.22
CA THR A 643 95.68 -78.95 -2.06
C THR A 643 96.25 -79.30 -0.69
N TYR A 644 95.45 -79.22 0.37
CA TYR A 644 95.87 -79.63 1.72
C TYR A 644 96.09 -81.16 1.80
N ARG A 645 95.19 -81.96 1.24
CA ARG A 645 95.37 -83.42 1.11
C ARG A 645 96.62 -83.78 0.32
N HIS A 646 96.89 -83.08 -0.78
CA HIS A 646 98.09 -83.29 -1.59
C HIS A 646 99.37 -82.92 -0.81
N LYS A 647 99.38 -81.81 -0.07
CA LYS A 647 100.50 -81.44 0.81
C LYS A 647 100.74 -82.47 1.92
N GLN A 648 99.68 -82.98 2.57
CA GLN A 648 99.82 -84.04 3.58
C GLN A 648 100.38 -85.33 2.98
N ALA A 649 99.94 -85.74 1.78
CA ALA A 649 100.49 -86.90 1.09
C ALA A 649 101.99 -86.73 0.77
N MET A 650 102.40 -85.56 0.28
CA MET A 650 103.80 -85.25 0.01
C MET A 650 104.66 -85.22 1.28
N GLN A 651 104.15 -84.69 2.40
CA GLN A 651 104.84 -84.71 3.69
C GLN A 651 104.99 -86.14 4.24
N HIS A 652 103.96 -86.97 4.09
CA HIS A 652 104.02 -88.38 4.47
C HIS A 652 105.04 -89.15 3.62
N GLU A 653 105.07 -88.92 2.30
CA GLU A 653 106.04 -89.55 1.40
C GLU A 653 107.49 -89.10 1.68
N ALA A 654 107.70 -87.82 2.01
CA ALA A 654 108.99 -87.31 2.43
C ALA A 654 109.46 -87.93 3.76
N SER A 655 108.56 -88.04 4.75
CA SER A 655 108.83 -88.73 6.02
C SER A 655 109.20 -90.20 5.84
N MET A 656 108.51 -90.92 4.94
CA MET A 656 108.85 -92.30 4.62
C MET A 656 110.23 -92.41 3.97
N ARG A 657 110.57 -91.51 3.03
CA ARG A 657 111.90 -91.45 2.41
C ARG A 657 113.02 -91.14 3.41
N GLU A 658 112.79 -90.26 4.38
CA GLU A 658 113.77 -89.98 5.44
C GLU A 658 113.99 -91.18 6.36
N ASN A 659 112.92 -91.91 6.71
CA ASN A 659 113.02 -93.14 7.50
C ASN A 659 113.75 -94.25 6.73
N ASP A 660 113.47 -94.44 5.45
CA ASP A 660 114.15 -95.42 4.60
C ASP A 660 115.65 -95.09 4.47
N ALA A 661 116.00 -93.82 4.26
CA ALA A 661 117.39 -93.37 4.19
C ALA A 661 118.16 -93.55 5.52
N ALA A 662 117.49 -93.36 6.66
CA ALA A 662 118.07 -93.62 7.98
C ALA A 662 118.32 -95.11 8.20
N LEU A 663 117.41 -95.98 7.74
CA LEU A 663 117.52 -97.43 7.84
C LEU A 663 118.66 -97.98 6.97
N ASP A 664 118.79 -97.48 5.74
CA ASP A 664 119.90 -97.82 4.83
C ASP A 664 121.26 -97.38 5.38
N LYS A 665 121.33 -96.21 6.01
CA LYS A 665 122.57 -95.74 6.67
C LYS A 665 122.97 -96.65 7.84
N ALA A 666 122.02 -97.06 8.67
CA ALA A 666 122.27 -97.99 9.78
C ALA A 666 122.70 -99.39 9.29
N MET A 667 122.10 -99.88 8.20
CA MET A 667 122.53 -101.13 7.55
C MET A 667 123.93 -101.02 6.93
N GLY A 668 124.28 -99.86 6.36
CA GLY A 668 125.61 -99.59 5.81
C GLY A 668 126.70 -99.62 6.88
N GLU A 669 126.48 -98.95 8.01
CA GLU A 669 127.43 -98.87 9.13
C GLU A 669 127.67 -100.23 9.80
N THR A 670 126.61 -101.03 9.99
CA THR A 670 126.74 -102.39 10.54
C THR A 670 127.53 -103.32 9.61
N LYS A 671 127.31 -103.23 8.29
CA LYS A 671 128.03 -104.02 7.29
C LYS A 671 129.52 -103.65 7.21
N GLN A 672 129.87 -102.37 7.39
CA GLN A 672 131.26 -101.91 7.44
C GLN A 672 131.99 -102.39 8.70
N ARG A 673 131.33 -102.35 9.88
CA ARG A 673 131.89 -102.90 11.13
C ARG A 673 132.19 -104.39 11.01
N LEU A 674 131.28 -105.18 10.44
CA LEU A 674 131.47 -106.61 10.20
C LEU A 674 132.62 -106.92 9.23
N ARG A 675 132.86 -106.08 8.22
CA ARG A 675 134.02 -106.22 7.31
C ARG A 675 135.33 -105.94 8.03
N HIS A 676 135.41 -104.85 8.79
CA HIS A 676 136.62 -104.48 9.52
C HIS A 676 137.03 -105.55 10.55
N ASP A 677 136.06 -106.12 11.27
CA ASP A 677 136.31 -107.18 12.25
C ASP A 677 136.83 -108.48 11.58
N LYS A 678 136.32 -108.79 10.38
CA LYS A 678 136.77 -109.93 9.57
C LYS A 678 138.19 -109.75 9.04
N ASP A 679 138.54 -108.55 8.59
CA ASP A 679 139.87 -108.26 8.03
C ASP A 679 140.95 -108.20 9.12
N MET A 680 140.62 -107.69 10.32
CA MET A 680 141.50 -107.77 11.50
C MET A 680 141.80 -109.23 11.89
N ARG A 681 140.79 -110.10 11.91
CA ARG A 681 140.99 -111.53 12.20
C ARG A 681 141.87 -112.21 11.16
N LYS A 682 141.70 -111.88 9.87
CA LYS A 682 142.56 -112.41 8.80
C LYS A 682 144.01 -111.97 8.94
N ALA A 683 144.26 -110.70 9.28
CA ALA A 683 145.61 -110.17 9.45
C ALA A 683 146.39 -110.89 10.57
N VAL A 684 145.73 -111.20 11.70
CA VAL A 684 146.32 -111.97 12.80
C VAL A 684 146.69 -113.39 12.36
N VAL A 685 145.80 -114.07 11.64
CA VAL A 685 146.05 -115.43 11.13
C VAL A 685 147.21 -115.46 10.12
N HIS A 686 147.27 -114.49 9.20
CA HIS A 686 148.37 -114.39 8.24
C HIS A 686 149.73 -114.14 8.91
N HIS A 687 149.78 -113.33 9.97
CA HIS A 687 151.01 -113.09 10.73
C HIS A 687 151.49 -114.36 11.45
N GLU A 688 150.58 -115.16 11.99
CA GLU A 688 150.91 -116.41 12.67
C GLU A 688 151.35 -117.52 11.70
N GLN A 689 150.73 -117.59 10.51
CA GLN A 689 151.15 -118.47 9.43
C GLN A 689 152.56 -118.15 8.90
N ALA A 690 152.89 -116.88 8.71
CA ALA A 690 154.23 -116.46 8.31
C ALA A 690 155.29 -116.85 9.34
N ARG A 691 154.98 -116.71 10.64
CA ARG A 691 155.86 -117.14 11.74
C ARG A 691 156.11 -118.66 11.73
N ARG A 692 155.07 -119.47 11.48
CA ARG A 692 155.22 -120.93 11.34
C ARG A 692 156.00 -121.33 10.10
N GLY A 693 155.77 -120.69 8.96
CA GLY A 693 156.50 -120.95 7.71
C GLY A 693 157.99 -120.73 7.88
N HIS A 694 158.38 -119.63 8.51
CA HIS A 694 159.80 -119.32 8.76
C HIS A 694 160.46 -120.34 9.71
N ALA A 695 159.75 -120.82 10.73
CA ALA A 695 160.28 -121.85 11.65
C ALA A 695 160.45 -123.22 10.96
N ALA A 696 159.53 -123.57 10.05
CA ALA A 696 159.61 -124.81 9.28
C ALA A 696 160.80 -124.79 8.31
N GLU A 697 161.07 -123.66 7.66
CA GLU A 697 162.18 -123.50 6.72
C GLU A 697 163.55 -123.68 7.40
N ILE A 698 163.72 -123.13 8.61
CA ILE A 698 164.94 -123.32 9.41
C ILE A 698 165.16 -124.79 9.78
N LEU A 699 164.09 -125.52 10.11
CA LEU A 699 164.18 -126.95 10.43
C LEU A 699 164.50 -127.80 9.20
N GLN A 700 163.96 -127.45 8.03
CA GLN A 700 164.21 -128.16 6.77
C GLN A 700 165.67 -128.07 6.32
N HIS A 701 166.36 -126.95 6.60
CA HIS A 701 167.78 -126.79 6.27
C HIS A 701 168.73 -127.53 7.22
N ARG A 702 168.29 -127.95 8.40
CA ARG A 702 169.16 -128.58 9.40
C ARG A 702 169.37 -130.08 9.17
N ASN A 703 168.46 -130.76 8.45
CA ASN A 703 168.59 -132.19 8.14
C ASN A 703 167.92 -132.55 6.80
N MET A 704 168.64 -132.25 5.70
CA MET A 704 168.13 -132.36 4.32
C MET A 704 167.77 -133.79 3.88
N TYR A 705 168.33 -134.82 4.51
CA TYR A 705 168.04 -136.20 4.13
C TYR A 705 166.66 -136.64 4.66
N ALA A 706 166.30 -136.23 5.88
CA ALA A 706 165.01 -136.56 6.49
C ALA A 706 163.82 -135.88 5.78
N THR A 707 164.03 -134.70 5.19
CA THR A 707 163.00 -133.94 4.46
C THR A 707 162.64 -134.55 3.11
N GLN A 708 163.58 -135.15 2.39
CA GLN A 708 163.29 -135.80 1.11
C GLN A 708 162.46 -137.08 1.28
N VAL A 709 162.70 -137.84 2.35
CA VAL A 709 161.92 -139.04 2.67
C VAL A 709 160.48 -138.69 3.05
N SER A 710 160.28 -137.65 3.88
CA SER A 710 158.93 -137.22 4.27
C SER A 710 158.14 -136.59 3.11
N ALA A 711 158.80 -135.93 2.16
CA ALA A 711 158.16 -135.38 0.95
C ALA A 711 157.62 -136.49 0.01
N ALA A 712 158.31 -137.63 -0.07
CA ALA A 712 157.85 -138.78 -0.84
C ALA A 712 156.60 -139.43 -0.21
N ASP A 713 156.55 -139.55 1.12
CA ASP A 713 155.39 -140.11 1.83
C ASP A 713 154.14 -139.23 1.72
N VAL A 714 154.32 -137.90 1.74
CA VAL A 714 153.21 -136.95 1.57
C VAL A 714 152.67 -136.95 0.14
N ALA A 715 153.53 -137.13 -0.87
CA ALA A 715 153.10 -137.26 -2.27
C ALA A 715 152.24 -138.51 -2.48
N ASN A 716 152.61 -139.63 -1.86
CA ASN A 716 151.84 -140.88 -1.93
C ASN A 716 150.49 -140.79 -1.20
N GLY A 717 150.43 -140.12 -0.05
CA GLY A 717 149.17 -139.88 0.66
C GLY A 717 148.17 -139.00 -0.09
N ARG A 718 148.64 -138.04 -0.91
CA ARG A 718 147.77 -137.18 -1.73
C ARG A 718 147.14 -137.92 -2.91
N ALA A 719 147.86 -138.85 -3.52
CA ALA A 719 147.30 -139.71 -4.57
C ALA A 719 146.14 -140.57 -4.06
N PHE A 720 146.23 -141.10 -2.83
CA PHE A 720 145.20 -141.97 -2.26
C PHE A 720 143.89 -141.23 -1.90
N ARG A 721 143.97 -139.98 -1.41
CA ARG A 721 142.77 -139.18 -1.10
C ARG A 721 142.05 -138.68 -2.34
N ALA A 722 142.77 -138.32 -3.40
CA ALA A 722 142.16 -137.83 -4.64
C ALA A 722 141.28 -138.90 -5.31
N ALA A 723 141.63 -140.18 -5.18
CA ALA A 723 140.83 -141.29 -5.68
C ALA A 723 139.55 -141.56 -4.85
N ALA A 724 139.53 -141.21 -3.56
CA ALA A 724 138.36 -141.44 -2.70
C ALA A 724 137.26 -140.38 -2.87
N ALA A 725 137.60 -139.16 -3.31
CA ALA A 725 136.66 -138.04 -3.37
C ALA A 725 135.85 -137.97 -4.68
N SER A 726 136.27 -138.66 -5.75
CA SER A 726 135.54 -138.68 -7.02
C SER A 726 134.24 -139.52 -7.00
N ASN A 727 133.93 -140.21 -5.88
CA ASN A 727 132.78 -141.12 -5.77
C ASN A 727 131.61 -140.62 -4.90
N GLN A 728 131.56 -139.33 -4.53
CA GLN A 728 130.44 -138.75 -3.77
C GLN A 728 129.88 -137.50 -4.43
N VAL A 729 129.16 -137.67 -5.55
CA VAL A 729 128.20 -136.67 -6.06
C VAL A 729 126.94 -137.41 -6.48
N GLY A 730 125.98 -137.55 -5.57
CA GLY A 730 124.67 -138.17 -5.81
C GLY A 730 123.77 -138.15 -4.58
N HIS A 731 122.55 -137.62 -4.74
CA HIS A 731 121.42 -137.46 -3.80
C HIS A 731 121.36 -136.21 -2.90
N SER A 732 120.77 -135.13 -3.45
CA SER A 732 119.47 -134.54 -3.05
C SER A 732 119.18 -133.28 -3.87
#